data_AF-A0A9Q0S9H3-F1
#
_entry.id   AF-A0A9Q0S9H3-F1
#
_cell.length_a   1.000
_cell.length_b   1.000
_cell.length_c   1.000
_cell.angle_alpha   90.00
_cell.angle_beta   90.00
_cell.angle_gamma   90.00
#
_symmetry.space_group_name_H-M   'P 1'
#
loop_
_entity.id
_entity.type
_entity.pdbx_description
1 polymer ?
#
loop_
_entity_poly.entity_id
_entity_poly.type
_entity_poly.pdbx_seq_one_letter_code
_entity_poly.pdbx_strand_id
1 'polypeptide(L)'
;MQEAPTIENYRDIDNHLSSFIKKGDNLAVLLDYDGTLAPLAEHPSLTVMEPESEAAIKELATHPNVFLAVISGRAVGDVKNKVGIENITYAGNHGLDIAFANGSMFHYEVSDELKSNFTKMVDELEEEVATRGGWVENKIASLSYHYRGVPEELHDELSSDATAIIHSYGYIPSQAHLAIEAKPPVQWNKGEAALSILKEEFGDEWHAHVKAVFAGDDTTDEDAMKALKGKGKTFRVSALPSIKTYADFRVPSTETGCFIFKNGTKRFPSKRKHSILDVNESQPWYRQYEEVKRLIDSEVEIIQSATCKKIKENLKQFVESSRDRWCLNDLPTAVILTGINQGDHYQFFNSLNNEISENAFVAVIQGRNCSNLKSAINTIICGLTASYVSQNDEELSTDDVSIRRSESNIQVLKSWYLETFGSNGPSLVVVISDFELFREDVLTELIQLLVTINDDLPMVLVLGVATDISILERTLPYYVMNKLQLCKFQSSPSKQSLEKILNDIIVSPNVSVHLSGNVLNFLTDIFLYFDFSINSFLKSYQFCVMEHYQQGNEFSLCTSTYEKCLEKIKDLKHEDIEEIRSLPSFRRYVESLTNPAEIIDILEKDKYFRKNLEPLLKNVYAYFQRFHCFSRMLFTMLQNLPRNVIAKQYRDVYVLCSTKHIFRNQNFCELWQLLTVLSKDELLLVLSNSVDTLNNYKKKFCFDDAIGKETQSLIDEVIKKLVHYSSQISKAELTTESSKRNTPVKLGKDYKEELKNKMMEQASTSKSSTDLRKHIDITLTYIKGQLTKYLVPFSEAPTLNELLVFDDVKSVRQHIIGAPRAATHAALQNPQLYLQAFNIIHQDDPDSQASEVQPEIQARFVRAVAEMQFLGYIKSSKRKTDHVTRLTW
;
A
#
# COMPACT_ATOMS: atom_id res chain seq x y z
N MET A 1 43.04 13.23 15.59
CA MET A 1 41.79 12.51 15.31
C MET A 1 40.66 13.53 15.18
N GLN A 2 39.70 13.26 14.30
CA GLN A 2 38.52 14.09 13.98
C GLN A 2 37.27 13.20 13.90
N GLU A 3 36.08 13.79 13.96
CA GLU A 3 34.84 13.08 13.57
C GLU A 3 34.79 13.02 12.04
N ALA A 4 34.90 11.81 11.48
CA ALA A 4 34.93 11.63 10.04
C ALA A 4 33.49 11.58 9.46
N PRO A 5 33.25 12.16 8.27
CA PRO A 5 31.96 12.06 7.59
C PRO A 5 31.58 10.61 7.34
N THR A 6 30.30 10.30 7.55
CA THR A 6 29.76 8.94 7.35
C THR A 6 29.35 8.75 5.90
N ILE A 7 29.78 7.65 5.31
CA ILE A 7 29.34 7.18 4.00
C ILE A 7 28.17 6.23 4.25
N GLU A 8 26.97 6.67 3.90
CA GLU A 8 25.75 5.88 4.08
C GLU A 8 25.29 5.23 2.77
N ASN A 9 25.63 5.83 1.61
CA ASN A 9 25.16 5.35 0.31
C ASN A 9 26.26 5.35 -0.77
N TYR A 10 26.07 4.55 -1.83
CA TYR A 10 26.97 4.52 -3.00
C TYR A 10 27.14 5.90 -3.68
N ARG A 11 26.12 6.77 -3.64
CA ARG A 11 26.27 8.14 -4.17
C ARG A 11 27.34 8.93 -3.43
N ASP A 12 27.50 8.69 -2.14
CA ASP A 12 28.51 9.35 -1.32
C ASP A 12 29.89 8.79 -1.67
N ILE A 13 29.98 7.46 -1.88
CA ILE A 13 31.19 6.80 -2.39
C ILE A 13 31.58 7.37 -3.76
N ASP A 14 30.65 7.40 -4.73
CA ASP A 14 30.88 7.96 -6.06
C ASP A 14 31.31 9.42 -5.98
N ASN A 15 30.61 10.26 -5.21
CA ASN A 15 30.94 11.67 -5.11
C ASN A 15 32.33 11.91 -4.50
N HIS A 16 32.73 11.10 -3.51
CA HIS A 16 34.00 11.28 -2.81
C HIS A 16 35.18 10.58 -3.49
N LEU A 17 34.99 9.35 -3.99
CA LEU A 17 36.05 8.56 -4.64
C LEU A 17 36.22 8.85 -6.13
N SER A 18 35.19 9.25 -6.89
CA SER A 18 35.35 9.55 -8.33
C SER A 18 36.29 10.72 -8.60
N SER A 19 36.44 11.63 -7.63
CA SER A 19 37.43 12.72 -7.69
C SER A 19 38.88 12.23 -7.51
N PHE A 20 39.06 11.09 -6.82
CA PHE A 20 40.36 10.55 -6.42
C PHE A 20 40.83 9.40 -7.33
N ILE A 21 39.91 8.53 -7.76
CA ILE A 21 40.17 7.36 -8.61
C ILE A 21 39.58 7.63 -9.99
N LYS A 22 40.44 7.70 -11.02
CA LYS A 22 40.01 7.84 -12.41
C LYS A 22 40.19 6.53 -13.17
N LYS A 23 39.45 6.39 -14.27
CA LYS A 23 39.53 5.22 -15.15
C LYS A 23 40.94 5.13 -15.75
N GLY A 24 41.68 4.09 -15.41
CA GLY A 24 43.06 3.85 -15.86
C GLY A 24 44.14 4.06 -14.79
N ASP A 25 43.79 4.57 -13.61
CA ASP A 25 44.72 4.67 -12.49
C ASP A 25 45.07 3.27 -11.93
N ASN A 26 46.28 3.12 -11.40
CA ASN A 26 46.67 1.96 -10.59
C ASN A 26 46.19 2.17 -9.15
N LEU A 27 45.52 1.17 -8.59
CA LEU A 27 44.91 1.23 -7.27
C LEU A 27 45.58 0.21 -6.35
N ALA A 28 46.01 0.64 -5.16
CA ALA A 28 46.44 -0.24 -4.08
C ALA A 28 45.37 -0.25 -2.98
N VAL A 29 44.77 -1.41 -2.73
CA VAL A 29 43.73 -1.62 -1.73
C VAL A 29 44.33 -2.42 -0.57
N LEU A 30 44.35 -1.83 0.62
CA LEU A 30 44.88 -2.43 1.84
C LEU A 30 43.73 -2.58 2.84
N LEU A 31 43.42 -3.80 3.29
CA LEU A 31 42.25 -4.07 4.12
C LEU A 31 42.66 -4.79 5.41
N ASP A 32 42.06 -4.42 6.53
CA ASP A 32 42.05 -5.29 7.70
C ASP A 32 41.07 -6.46 7.50
N TYR A 33 41.24 -7.54 8.26
CA TYR A 33 40.39 -8.73 8.18
C TYR A 33 39.23 -8.70 9.18
N ASP A 34 39.54 -8.61 10.48
CA ASP A 34 38.54 -8.76 11.54
C ASP A 34 37.75 -7.45 11.68
N GLY A 35 36.43 -7.49 11.77
CA GLY A 35 35.57 -6.30 11.81
C GLY A 35 35.53 -5.45 10.54
N THR A 36 36.36 -5.76 9.52
CA THR A 36 36.40 -5.08 8.22
C THR A 36 35.94 -5.98 7.07
N LEU A 37 36.60 -7.12 6.85
CA LEU A 37 36.21 -8.09 5.79
C LEU A 37 35.32 -9.22 6.33
N ALA A 38 35.51 -9.58 7.60
CA ALA A 38 34.70 -10.53 8.33
C ALA A 38 34.14 -9.86 9.59
N PRO A 39 32.84 -9.95 9.88
CA PRO A 39 32.29 -9.43 11.13
C PRO A 39 33.01 -9.99 12.36
N LEU A 40 33.13 -9.18 13.42
CA LEU A 40 33.68 -9.62 14.70
C LEU A 40 32.82 -10.76 15.27
N ALA A 41 33.47 -11.86 15.67
CA ALA A 41 32.81 -13.01 16.29
C ALA A 41 33.24 -13.16 17.76
N GLU A 42 32.48 -13.95 18.54
CA GLU A 42 32.84 -14.22 19.92
C GLU A 42 34.21 -14.91 20.04
N HIS A 43 34.61 -15.75 19.09
CA HIS A 43 35.94 -16.38 19.10
C HIS A 43 36.68 -16.11 17.79
N PRO A 44 37.99 -15.80 17.79
CA PRO A 44 38.77 -15.55 16.58
C PRO A 44 38.73 -16.71 15.55
N SER A 45 38.53 -17.95 15.99
CA SER A 45 38.40 -19.09 15.06
C SER A 45 37.06 -19.12 14.30
N LEU A 46 36.02 -18.44 14.81
CA LEU A 46 34.66 -18.42 14.26
C LEU A 46 34.42 -17.28 13.25
N THR A 47 35.38 -16.37 13.07
CA THR A 47 35.26 -15.32 12.05
C THR A 47 35.33 -15.94 10.66
N VAL A 48 34.36 -15.60 9.82
CA VAL A 48 34.23 -16.06 8.45
C VAL A 48 33.83 -14.86 7.61
N MET A 49 34.43 -14.70 6.43
CA MET A 49 34.01 -13.67 5.48
C MET A 49 32.63 -13.99 4.93
N GLU A 50 31.81 -12.97 4.75
CA GLU A 50 30.54 -13.11 4.05
C GLU A 50 30.80 -13.45 2.56
N PRO A 51 29.93 -14.26 1.92
CA PRO A 51 30.09 -14.65 0.51
C PRO A 51 30.23 -13.46 -0.45
N GLU A 52 29.57 -12.35 -0.16
CA GLU A 52 29.61 -11.12 -0.93
C GLU A 52 30.96 -10.40 -0.81
N SER A 53 31.50 -10.30 0.40
CA SER A 53 32.85 -9.79 0.66
C SER A 53 33.88 -10.66 -0.04
N GLU A 54 33.74 -11.99 0.04
CA GLU A 54 34.61 -12.93 -0.66
C GLU A 54 34.57 -12.74 -2.19
N ALA A 55 33.37 -12.57 -2.76
CA ALA A 55 33.21 -12.33 -4.20
C ALA A 55 33.85 -10.99 -4.64
N ALA A 56 33.64 -9.93 -3.88
CA ALA A 56 34.19 -8.60 -4.17
C ALA A 56 35.73 -8.59 -4.08
N ILE A 57 36.31 -9.23 -3.06
CA ILE A 57 37.77 -9.33 -2.92
C ILE A 57 38.34 -10.17 -4.07
N LYS A 58 37.69 -11.26 -4.48
CA LYS A 58 38.11 -12.06 -5.64
C LYS A 58 38.08 -11.24 -6.92
N GLU A 59 37.02 -10.46 -7.15
CA GLU A 59 36.94 -9.58 -8.32
C GLU A 59 38.08 -8.54 -8.32
N LEU A 60 38.32 -7.88 -7.18
CA LEU A 60 39.41 -6.93 -7.01
C LEU A 60 40.78 -7.57 -7.24
N ALA A 61 41.02 -8.77 -6.70
CA ALA A 61 42.27 -9.51 -6.86
C ALA A 61 42.56 -9.89 -8.33
N THR A 62 41.52 -10.12 -9.14
CA THR A 62 41.68 -10.46 -10.56
C THR A 62 41.84 -9.26 -11.49
N HIS A 63 41.65 -8.04 -10.98
CA HIS A 63 41.65 -6.84 -11.81
C HIS A 63 43.09 -6.36 -12.11
N PRO A 64 43.48 -6.13 -13.39
CA PRO A 64 44.88 -5.92 -13.78
C PRO A 64 45.54 -4.65 -13.22
N ASN A 65 44.74 -3.66 -12.82
CA ASN A 65 45.23 -2.39 -12.27
C ASN A 65 45.05 -2.28 -10.74
N VAL A 66 44.71 -3.38 -10.07
CA VAL A 66 44.47 -3.41 -8.63
C VAL A 66 45.50 -4.28 -7.95
N PHE A 67 46.22 -3.70 -6.99
CA PHE A 67 47.04 -4.41 -6.04
C PHE A 67 46.27 -4.54 -4.73
N LEU A 68 46.21 -5.74 -4.18
CA LEU A 68 45.46 -6.04 -2.97
C LEU A 68 46.40 -6.57 -1.89
N ALA A 69 46.28 -5.99 -0.69
CA ALA A 69 46.96 -6.47 0.50
C ALA A 69 45.99 -6.58 1.68
N VAL A 70 46.12 -7.65 2.47
CA VAL A 70 45.38 -7.82 3.73
C VAL A 70 46.35 -7.67 4.89
N ILE A 71 46.11 -6.71 5.78
CA ILE A 71 46.96 -6.43 6.95
C ILE A 71 46.16 -6.74 8.21
N SER A 72 46.50 -7.80 8.93
CA SER A 72 45.77 -8.28 10.10
C SER A 72 46.66 -8.39 11.34
N GLY A 73 46.03 -8.38 12.53
CA GLY A 73 46.67 -8.79 13.79
C GLY A 73 46.87 -10.31 13.92
N ARG A 74 46.29 -11.12 13.03
CA ARG A 74 46.46 -12.57 12.98
C ARG A 74 47.82 -12.99 12.41
N ALA A 75 48.24 -14.22 12.68
CA ALA A 75 49.40 -14.79 12.00
C ALA A 75 49.12 -14.92 10.49
N VAL A 76 50.17 -14.76 9.66
CA VAL A 76 50.07 -14.78 8.19
C VAL A 76 49.40 -16.07 7.68
N GLY A 77 49.75 -17.23 8.25
CA GLY A 77 49.16 -18.50 7.87
C GLY A 77 47.66 -18.60 8.15
N ASP A 78 47.20 -18.02 9.25
CA ASP A 78 45.78 -18.01 9.64
C ASP A 78 44.96 -17.11 8.71
N VAL A 79 45.38 -15.85 8.53
CA VAL A 79 44.66 -14.90 7.65
C VAL A 79 44.65 -15.39 6.19
N LYS A 80 45.74 -16.02 5.72
CA LYS A 80 45.82 -16.58 4.37
C LYS A 80 44.83 -17.75 4.18
N ASN A 81 44.71 -18.64 5.16
CA ASN A 81 43.75 -19.74 5.12
C ASN A 81 42.29 -19.25 5.16
N LYS A 82 42.04 -18.17 5.90
CA LYS A 82 40.71 -17.56 6.06
C LYS A 82 40.26 -16.77 4.83
N VAL A 83 41.17 -16.05 4.17
CA VAL A 83 40.86 -15.28 2.95
C VAL A 83 40.82 -16.18 1.71
N GLY A 84 41.74 -17.15 1.61
CA GLY A 84 41.70 -18.18 0.57
C GLY A 84 41.94 -17.68 -0.86
N ILE A 85 42.59 -16.52 -1.04
CA ILE A 85 42.89 -15.93 -2.36
C ILE A 85 44.40 -15.97 -2.61
N GLU A 86 44.79 -16.49 -3.77
CA GLU A 86 46.19 -16.54 -4.22
C GLU A 86 46.59 -15.21 -4.91
N ASN A 87 47.90 -14.94 -4.99
CA ASN A 87 48.49 -13.75 -5.64
C ASN A 87 48.14 -12.38 -4.99
N ILE A 88 47.89 -12.36 -3.69
CA ILE A 88 47.76 -11.11 -2.91
C ILE A 88 48.78 -11.08 -1.77
N THR A 89 49.10 -9.89 -1.29
CA THR A 89 50.05 -9.70 -0.18
C THR A 89 49.34 -9.84 1.17
N TYR A 90 49.89 -10.65 2.08
CA TYR A 90 49.34 -10.87 3.42
C TYR A 90 50.32 -10.39 4.47
N ALA A 91 49.91 -9.47 5.32
CA ALA A 91 50.67 -9.02 6.47
C ALA A 91 49.97 -9.49 7.75
N GLY A 92 50.69 -10.27 8.56
CA GLY A 92 50.22 -10.78 9.83
C GLY A 92 50.97 -10.18 11.01
N ASN A 93 50.48 -10.42 12.22
CA ASN A 93 51.06 -9.89 13.46
C ASN A 93 51.25 -8.37 13.40
N HIS A 94 50.24 -7.65 12.91
CA HIS A 94 50.29 -6.20 12.66
C HIS A 94 51.36 -5.75 11.65
N GLY A 95 51.86 -6.69 10.84
CA GLY A 95 52.85 -6.48 9.79
C GLY A 95 54.28 -6.82 10.16
N LEU A 96 54.52 -7.49 11.29
CA LEU A 96 55.83 -8.07 11.62
C LEU A 96 56.24 -9.16 10.63
N ASP A 97 55.26 -9.86 10.07
CA ASP A 97 55.45 -10.85 9.03
C ASP A 97 54.65 -10.44 7.80
N ILE A 98 55.29 -10.36 6.63
CA ILE A 98 54.65 -10.00 5.37
C ILE A 98 55.00 -11.05 4.31
N ALA A 99 53.98 -11.74 3.81
CA ALA A 99 54.06 -12.58 2.64
C ALA A 99 53.67 -11.77 1.40
N PHE A 100 54.64 -11.47 0.54
CA PHE A 100 54.39 -10.77 -0.72
C PHE A 100 53.77 -11.69 -1.77
N ALA A 101 53.03 -11.11 -2.70
CA ALA A 101 52.41 -11.86 -3.81
C ALA A 101 53.44 -12.61 -4.69
N ASN A 102 54.68 -12.12 -4.76
CA ASN A 102 55.79 -12.77 -5.48
C ASN A 102 56.36 -14.02 -4.77
N GLY A 103 55.84 -14.38 -3.59
CA GLY A 103 56.28 -15.52 -2.79
C GLY A 103 57.44 -15.24 -1.82
N SER A 104 57.97 -14.02 -1.79
CA SER A 104 58.95 -13.61 -0.78
C SER A 104 58.30 -13.34 0.58
N MET A 105 59.05 -13.59 1.64
CA MET A 105 58.62 -13.39 3.02
C MET A 105 59.53 -12.34 3.65
N PHE A 106 58.93 -11.32 4.26
CA PHE A 106 59.60 -10.40 5.16
C PHE A 106 59.24 -10.78 6.60
N HIS A 107 60.28 -10.96 7.40
CA HIS A 107 60.19 -11.16 8.84
C HIS A 107 60.96 -10.03 9.51
N TYR A 108 60.30 -9.28 10.40
CA TYR A 108 60.97 -8.23 11.13
C TYR A 108 62.07 -8.83 12.02
N GLU A 109 63.32 -8.38 11.83
CA GLU A 109 64.45 -8.89 12.60
C GLU A 109 64.39 -8.39 14.05
N VAL A 110 64.08 -9.32 14.96
CA VAL A 110 64.17 -9.12 16.41
C VAL A 110 65.51 -9.67 16.92
N SER A 111 66.10 -9.05 17.94
CA SER A 111 67.39 -9.49 18.51
C SER A 111 67.33 -10.94 19.01
N ASP A 112 68.46 -11.67 18.92
CA ASP A 112 68.52 -13.07 19.31
C ASP A 112 68.26 -13.30 20.82
N GLU A 113 68.54 -12.30 21.65
CA GLU A 113 68.18 -12.29 23.09
C GLU A 113 66.66 -12.30 23.29
N LEU A 114 65.91 -11.49 22.53
CA LEU A 114 64.45 -11.44 22.62
C LEU A 114 63.79 -12.71 22.08
N LYS A 115 64.34 -13.35 21.05
CA LYS A 115 63.86 -14.64 20.54
C LYS A 115 64.01 -15.76 21.58
N SER A 116 65.14 -15.80 22.31
CA SER A 116 65.33 -16.76 23.40
C SER A 116 64.39 -16.49 24.57
N ASN A 117 64.15 -15.20 24.88
CA ASN A 117 63.20 -14.80 25.92
C ASN A 117 61.75 -15.12 25.53
N PHE A 118 61.37 -15.04 24.25
CA PHE A 118 60.03 -15.38 23.80
C PHE A 118 59.63 -16.81 24.14
N THR A 119 60.52 -17.78 23.89
CA THR A 119 60.23 -19.20 24.16
C THR A 119 60.03 -19.42 25.66
N LYS A 120 60.90 -18.83 26.49
CA LYS A 120 60.79 -18.91 27.97
C LYS A 120 59.54 -18.21 28.50
N MET A 121 59.17 -17.08 27.90
CA MET A 121 57.95 -16.34 28.25
C MET A 121 56.68 -17.14 27.93
N VAL A 122 56.65 -17.83 26.79
CA VAL A 122 55.53 -18.73 26.44
C VAL A 122 55.43 -19.86 27.48
N ASP A 123 56.54 -20.53 27.79
CA ASP A 123 56.57 -21.62 28.77
C ASP A 123 56.09 -21.14 30.16
N GLU A 124 56.54 -19.98 30.63
CA GLU A 124 56.14 -19.41 31.93
C GLU A 124 54.67 -18.96 31.96
N LEU A 125 54.16 -18.36 30.89
CA LEU A 125 52.74 -18.02 30.77
C LEU A 125 51.84 -19.25 30.72
N GLU A 126 52.28 -20.33 30.07
CA GLU A 126 51.57 -21.60 30.01
C GLU A 126 51.56 -22.30 31.38
N GLU A 127 52.67 -22.30 32.12
CA GLU A 127 52.76 -22.94 33.43
C GLU A 127 51.98 -22.16 34.52
N GLU A 128 52.16 -20.84 34.61
CA GLU A 128 51.63 -20.05 35.73
C GLU A 128 50.19 -19.57 35.53
N VAL A 129 49.82 -19.19 34.30
CA VAL A 129 48.58 -18.44 34.04
C VAL A 129 47.59 -19.23 33.18
N ALA A 130 48.04 -20.11 32.28
CA ALA A 130 47.14 -20.94 31.47
C ALA A 130 46.54 -22.12 32.26
N THR A 131 47.25 -22.67 33.25
CA THR A 131 46.75 -23.74 34.13
C THR A 131 45.51 -23.36 34.94
N ARG A 132 45.19 -22.05 35.04
CA ARG A 132 44.07 -21.48 35.78
C ARG A 132 42.84 -21.16 34.91
N GLY A 133 42.76 -21.74 33.71
CA GLY A 133 41.58 -21.65 32.81
C GLY A 133 41.72 -20.63 31.67
N GLY A 134 42.85 -19.92 31.58
CA GLY A 134 43.24 -19.15 30.40
C GLY A 134 44.01 -19.99 29.39
N TRP A 135 44.31 -19.45 28.22
CA TRP A 135 45.16 -20.11 27.23
C TRP A 135 46.06 -19.11 26.51
N VAL A 136 47.22 -19.58 26.05
CA VAL A 136 48.21 -18.78 25.33
C VAL A 136 48.11 -19.08 23.84
N GLU A 137 47.89 -18.04 23.04
CA GLU A 137 47.95 -18.08 21.59
C GLU A 137 49.33 -17.64 21.12
N ASN A 138 50.16 -18.58 20.69
CA ASN A 138 51.47 -18.29 20.13
C ASN A 138 51.36 -17.90 18.64
N LYS A 139 51.65 -16.63 18.32
CA LYS A 139 51.60 -16.10 16.95
C LYS A 139 53.00 -15.93 16.33
N ILE A 140 54.01 -16.59 16.89
CA ILE A 140 55.42 -16.60 16.46
C ILE A 140 56.16 -15.28 16.73
N ALA A 141 55.64 -14.15 16.26
CA ALA A 141 56.25 -12.82 16.46
C ALA A 141 55.65 -12.04 17.66
N SER A 142 54.44 -12.40 18.05
CA SER A 142 53.73 -11.93 19.24
C SER A 142 53.00 -13.11 19.88
N LEU A 143 52.46 -12.91 21.08
CA LEU A 143 51.52 -13.88 21.68
C LEU A 143 50.32 -13.16 22.30
N SER A 144 49.23 -13.87 22.49
CA SER A 144 48.04 -13.35 23.16
C SER A 144 47.62 -14.31 24.26
N TYR A 145 47.59 -13.85 25.52
CA TYR A 145 47.04 -14.60 26.64
C TYR A 145 45.55 -14.28 26.77
N HIS A 146 44.70 -15.29 26.57
CA HIS A 146 43.24 -15.17 26.65
C HIS A 146 42.74 -15.71 27.99
N TYR A 147 42.01 -14.91 28.76
CA TYR A 147 41.48 -15.30 30.08
C TYR A 147 39.95 -15.26 30.16
N ARG A 148 39.26 -15.19 29.00
CA ARG A 148 37.79 -15.22 28.94
C ARG A 148 37.16 -16.47 29.58
N GLY A 149 37.85 -17.61 29.56
CA GLY A 149 37.38 -18.88 30.16
C GLY A 149 37.53 -18.95 31.69
N VAL A 150 38.13 -17.92 32.30
CA VAL A 150 38.39 -17.85 33.74
C VAL A 150 37.18 -17.20 34.45
N PRO A 151 36.84 -17.60 35.68
CA PRO A 151 35.88 -16.87 36.53
C PRO A 151 36.24 -15.37 36.69
N GLU A 152 35.24 -14.50 36.66
CA GLU A 152 35.39 -13.03 36.66
C GLU A 152 36.16 -12.50 37.89
N GLU A 153 36.07 -13.19 39.03
CA GLU A 153 36.78 -12.87 40.28
C GLU A 153 38.32 -12.93 40.15
N LEU A 154 38.83 -13.68 39.16
CA LEU A 154 40.26 -13.89 38.93
C LEU A 154 40.81 -13.09 37.74
N HIS A 155 39.96 -12.34 37.02
CA HIS A 155 40.38 -11.61 35.81
C HIS A 155 41.47 -10.57 36.11
N ASP A 156 41.29 -9.77 37.16
CA ASP A 156 42.25 -8.71 37.52
C ASP A 156 43.59 -9.29 37.98
N GLU A 157 43.58 -10.39 38.74
CA GLU A 157 44.79 -11.09 39.21
C GLU A 157 45.57 -11.65 38.03
N LEU A 158 44.95 -12.46 37.18
CA LEU A 158 45.62 -13.09 36.03
C LEU A 158 46.04 -12.08 34.97
N SER A 159 45.26 -11.02 34.77
CA SER A 159 45.64 -9.93 33.88
C SER A 159 46.89 -9.22 34.39
N SER A 160 47.00 -8.99 35.70
CA SER A 160 48.18 -8.37 36.32
C SER A 160 49.40 -9.30 36.23
N ASP A 161 49.23 -10.59 36.52
CA ASP A 161 50.31 -11.58 36.48
C ASP A 161 50.87 -11.75 35.07
N ALA A 162 49.99 -11.92 34.07
CA ALA A 162 50.40 -12.00 32.68
C ALA A 162 51.11 -10.71 32.22
N THR A 163 50.64 -9.53 32.64
CA THR A 163 51.30 -8.24 32.34
C THR A 163 52.71 -8.18 32.95
N ALA A 164 52.88 -8.64 34.18
CA ALA A 164 54.17 -8.66 34.88
C ALA A 164 55.17 -9.61 34.21
N ILE A 165 54.72 -10.82 33.84
CA ILE A 165 55.53 -11.81 33.13
C ILE A 165 55.99 -11.24 31.78
N ILE A 166 55.06 -10.69 30.98
CA ILE A 166 55.36 -10.09 29.67
C ILE A 166 56.41 -8.96 29.81
N HIS A 167 56.27 -8.10 30.81
CA HIS A 167 57.22 -7.03 31.06
C HIS A 167 58.62 -7.53 31.47
N SER A 168 58.69 -8.58 32.29
CA SER A 168 59.96 -9.14 32.78
C SER A 168 60.86 -9.67 31.65
N TYR A 169 60.24 -10.14 30.55
CA TYR A 169 60.92 -10.64 29.36
C TYR A 169 61.20 -9.58 28.30
N GLY A 170 60.87 -8.30 28.57
CA GLY A 170 61.17 -7.17 27.69
C GLY A 170 60.13 -6.93 26.58
N TYR A 171 58.95 -7.55 26.66
CA TYR A 171 57.83 -7.31 25.76
C TYR A 171 56.92 -6.19 26.29
N ILE A 172 56.15 -5.57 25.40
CA ILE A 172 55.16 -4.54 25.74
C ILE A 172 53.78 -5.19 25.81
N PRO A 173 53.14 -5.27 26.99
CA PRO A 173 51.79 -5.76 27.12
C PRO A 173 50.79 -4.72 26.61
N SER A 174 49.83 -5.16 25.80
CA SER A 174 48.72 -4.36 25.30
C SER A 174 47.41 -5.00 25.71
N GLN A 175 46.52 -4.22 26.33
CA GLN A 175 45.20 -4.71 26.73
C GLN A 175 44.34 -4.95 25.48
N ALA A 176 43.80 -6.15 25.36
CA ALA A 176 42.77 -6.51 24.40
C ALA A 176 41.50 -6.94 25.14
N HIS A 177 40.41 -7.17 24.40
CA HIS A 177 39.13 -7.54 25.03
C HIS A 177 39.22 -8.96 25.64
N LEU A 178 39.31 -9.03 26.98
CA LEU A 178 39.51 -10.27 27.77
C LEU A 178 40.76 -11.07 27.36
N ALA A 179 41.80 -10.35 26.93
CA ALA A 179 43.10 -10.90 26.58
C ALA A 179 44.22 -9.86 26.78
N ILE A 180 45.47 -10.32 26.91
CA ILE A 180 46.67 -9.48 26.91
C ILE A 180 47.57 -9.89 25.76
N GLU A 181 47.90 -8.94 24.91
CA GLU A 181 48.80 -9.16 23.78
C GLU A 181 50.21 -8.73 24.14
N ALA A 182 51.18 -9.62 23.99
CA ALA A 182 52.61 -9.34 24.18
C ALA A 182 53.24 -8.96 22.83
N LYS A 183 53.60 -7.69 22.67
CA LYS A 183 54.25 -7.17 21.45
C LYS A 183 55.74 -6.96 21.68
N PRO A 184 56.59 -7.28 20.68
CA PRO A 184 58.01 -6.93 20.78
C PRO A 184 58.16 -5.40 20.87
N PRO A 185 59.17 -4.87 21.58
CA PRO A 185 59.38 -3.43 21.79
C PRO A 185 59.97 -2.75 20.54
N VAL A 186 59.29 -2.88 19.41
CA VAL A 186 59.76 -2.39 18.10
C VAL A 186 58.91 -1.20 17.65
N GLN A 187 59.52 -0.25 16.96
CA GLN A 187 58.82 0.88 16.33
C GLN A 187 58.20 0.46 14.99
N TRP A 188 57.49 -0.67 14.97
CA TRP A 188 56.85 -1.22 13.77
C TRP A 188 55.37 -1.47 14.06
N ASN A 189 54.50 -0.86 13.26
CA ASN A 189 53.04 -0.96 13.40
C ASN A 189 52.37 -1.16 12.02
N LYS A 190 51.04 -1.31 12.00
CA LYS A 190 50.27 -1.49 10.75
C LYS A 190 50.51 -0.36 9.75
N GLY A 191 50.82 0.86 10.21
CA GLY A 191 51.15 1.98 9.34
C GLY A 191 52.51 1.85 8.65
N GLU A 192 53.56 1.46 9.39
CA GLU A 192 54.87 1.17 8.80
C GLU A 192 54.82 -0.04 7.87
N ALA A 193 54.02 -1.06 8.20
CA ALA A 193 53.78 -2.20 7.34
C ALA A 193 53.09 -1.79 6.03
N ALA A 194 52.03 -0.98 6.09
CA ALA A 194 51.34 -0.46 4.91
C ALA A 194 52.27 0.35 4.00
N LEU A 195 53.13 1.21 4.58
CA LEU A 195 54.10 1.99 3.82
C LEU A 195 55.18 1.11 3.21
N SER A 196 55.66 0.09 3.93
CA SER A 196 56.67 -0.85 3.46
C SER A 196 56.16 -1.68 2.29
N ILE A 197 54.92 -2.17 2.37
CA ILE A 197 54.25 -2.90 1.26
C ILE A 197 54.17 -2.02 0.01
N LEU A 198 53.72 -0.77 0.16
CA LEU A 198 53.58 0.16 -0.96
C LEU A 198 54.94 0.52 -1.59
N LYS A 199 55.99 0.68 -0.79
CA LYS A 199 57.34 0.99 -1.28
C LYS A 199 58.00 -0.18 -1.99
N GLU A 200 57.86 -1.39 -1.46
CA GLU A 200 58.44 -2.59 -2.07
C GLU A 200 57.86 -2.83 -3.47
N GLU A 201 56.54 -2.68 -3.62
CA GLU A 201 55.84 -2.97 -4.88
C GLU A 201 55.90 -1.83 -5.90
N PHE A 202 55.93 -0.57 -5.46
CA PHE A 202 55.79 0.60 -6.35
C PHE A 202 56.92 1.63 -6.25
N GLY A 203 57.93 1.38 -5.42
CA GLY A 203 59.07 2.28 -5.17
C GLY A 203 58.78 3.42 -4.19
N ASP A 204 59.82 4.20 -3.88
CA ASP A 204 59.76 5.26 -2.86
C ASP A 204 58.76 6.39 -3.18
N GLU A 205 58.50 6.64 -4.47
CA GLU A 205 57.55 7.65 -4.96
C GLU A 205 56.19 7.05 -5.38
N TRP A 206 55.78 5.92 -4.78
CA TRP A 206 54.53 5.21 -5.12
C TRP A 206 53.28 6.12 -5.23
N HIS A 207 53.17 7.13 -4.36
CA HIS A 207 52.02 8.04 -4.28
C HIS A 207 51.82 8.92 -5.54
N ALA A 208 52.84 9.06 -6.39
CA ALA A 208 52.74 9.77 -7.67
C ALA A 208 52.04 8.93 -8.76
N HIS A 209 52.08 7.60 -8.66
CA HIS A 209 51.67 6.68 -9.72
C HIS A 209 50.60 5.67 -9.29
N VAL A 210 50.32 5.55 -7.99
CA VAL A 210 49.33 4.63 -7.41
C VAL A 210 48.43 5.37 -6.42
N LYS A 211 47.14 5.06 -6.46
CA LYS A 211 46.15 5.53 -5.48
C LYS A 211 46.00 4.49 -4.38
N ALA A 212 46.32 4.84 -3.14
CA ALA A 212 46.16 3.94 -2.01
C ALA A 212 44.80 4.12 -1.31
N VAL A 213 44.13 3.01 -1.00
CA VAL A 213 42.92 2.94 -0.18
C VAL A 213 43.17 2.01 0.99
N PHE A 214 42.86 2.45 2.21
CA PHE A 214 42.93 1.61 3.41
C PHE A 214 41.60 1.58 4.18
N ALA A 215 41.17 0.40 4.64
CA ALA A 215 40.00 0.26 5.50
C ALA A 215 40.29 -0.64 6.71
N GLY A 216 39.84 -0.22 7.89
CA GLY A 216 40.04 -0.92 9.16
C GLY A 216 39.00 -0.52 10.23
N ASP A 217 38.84 -1.32 11.27
CA ASP A 217 37.79 -1.19 12.29
C ASP A 217 38.33 -0.91 13.71
N ASP A 218 39.61 -1.18 13.98
CA ASP A 218 40.22 -1.19 15.32
C ASP A 218 41.22 -0.03 15.54
N THR A 219 41.51 0.28 16.80
CA THR A 219 42.52 1.25 17.23
C THR A 219 43.89 1.04 16.57
N THR A 220 44.31 -0.20 16.32
CA THR A 220 45.60 -0.47 15.65
C THR A 220 45.61 -0.07 14.18
N ASP A 221 44.44 0.03 13.54
CA ASP A 221 44.30 0.50 12.16
C ASP A 221 44.44 2.02 12.02
N GLU A 222 44.24 2.76 13.11
CA GLU A 222 44.42 4.21 13.15
C GLU A 222 45.86 4.61 12.82
N ASP A 223 46.84 3.75 13.11
CA ASP A 223 48.23 3.96 12.73
C ASP A 223 48.42 3.94 11.21
N ALA A 224 47.75 3.02 10.51
CA ALA A 224 47.75 2.97 9.04
C ALA A 224 46.98 4.15 8.43
N MET A 225 45.84 4.52 9.03
CA MET A 225 45.07 5.70 8.61
C MET A 225 45.89 6.99 8.76
N LYS A 226 46.64 7.11 9.86
CA LYS A 226 47.55 8.23 10.12
C LYS A 226 48.72 8.28 9.15
N ALA A 227 49.35 7.13 8.86
CA ALA A 227 50.48 7.03 7.93
C ALA A 227 50.11 7.38 6.48
N LEU A 228 48.89 7.00 6.06
CA LEU A 228 48.38 7.24 4.71
C LEU A 228 47.67 8.59 4.55
N LYS A 229 47.51 9.36 5.63
CA LYS A 229 46.81 10.64 5.61
C LYS A 229 47.45 11.61 4.61
N GLY A 230 46.66 12.05 3.63
CA GLY A 230 47.10 12.96 2.56
C GLY A 230 47.86 12.31 1.40
N LYS A 231 48.17 11.01 1.49
CA LYS A 231 48.78 10.20 0.40
C LYS A 231 47.80 9.18 -0.20
N GLY A 232 46.79 8.76 0.56
CA GLY A 232 45.72 7.86 0.15
C GLY A 232 44.36 8.29 0.71
N LYS A 233 43.35 7.42 0.52
CA LYS A 233 42.02 7.55 1.14
C LYS A 233 41.78 6.45 2.16
N THR A 234 41.24 6.83 3.31
CA THR A 234 41.17 5.92 4.46
C THR A 234 39.76 5.86 5.07
N PHE A 235 39.34 4.65 5.45
CA PHE A 235 37.97 4.35 5.89
C PHE A 235 37.98 3.67 7.26
N ARG A 236 37.23 4.23 8.21
CA ARG A 236 36.98 3.62 9.52
C ARG A 236 35.67 2.85 9.50
N VAL A 237 35.70 1.54 9.73
CA VAL A 237 34.48 0.73 9.90
C VAL A 237 34.03 0.84 11.35
N SER A 238 32.88 1.47 11.60
CA SER A 238 32.32 1.59 12.94
C SER A 238 30.87 2.08 12.92
N ALA A 239 30.01 1.41 13.70
CA ALA A 239 28.62 1.84 13.89
C ALA A 239 28.50 3.15 14.70
N LEU A 240 29.51 3.51 15.50
CA LEU A 240 29.48 4.67 16.40
C LEU A 240 29.74 6.01 15.66
N PRO A 241 28.77 6.94 15.61
CA PRO A 241 28.91 8.18 14.85
C PRO A 241 29.93 9.17 15.42
N SER A 242 30.15 9.14 16.73
CA SER A 242 31.01 10.10 17.46
C SER A 242 32.45 9.62 17.67
N ILE A 243 32.89 8.58 16.94
CA ILE A 243 34.25 8.06 17.07
C ILE A 243 35.26 9.05 16.48
N LYS A 244 36.31 9.36 17.26
CA LYS A 244 37.42 10.18 16.78
C LYS A 244 38.42 9.30 16.05
N THR A 245 38.64 9.56 14.77
CA THR A 245 39.53 8.76 13.89
C THR A 245 40.48 9.66 13.08
N TYR A 246 41.59 9.11 12.60
CA TYR A 246 42.44 9.73 11.58
C TYR A 246 41.95 9.46 10.16
N ALA A 247 40.96 8.57 9.98
CA ALA A 247 40.35 8.27 8.69
C ALA A 247 39.72 9.49 8.01
N ASP A 248 39.69 9.45 6.69
CA ASP A 248 38.98 10.45 5.88
C ASP A 248 37.46 10.26 5.97
N PHE A 249 37.00 9.00 6.07
CA PHE A 249 35.59 8.63 6.05
C PHE A 249 35.27 7.52 7.04
N ARG A 250 33.99 7.40 7.42
CA ARG A 250 33.45 6.32 8.26
C ARG A 250 32.42 5.50 7.50
N VAL A 251 32.45 4.18 7.66
CA VAL A 251 31.46 3.22 7.14
C VAL A 251 30.70 2.57 8.32
N PRO A 252 29.35 2.59 8.36
CA PRO A 252 28.58 2.16 9.53
C PRO A 252 28.62 0.66 9.88
N SER A 253 28.71 -0.22 8.88
CA SER A 253 28.65 -1.67 9.01
C SER A 253 29.32 -2.34 7.81
N THR A 254 29.68 -3.61 7.92
CA THR A 254 30.08 -4.47 6.79
C THR A 254 28.94 -4.61 5.76
N GLU A 255 27.68 -4.49 6.19
CA GLU A 255 26.50 -4.83 5.38
C GLU A 255 25.64 -3.66 4.86
N THR A 256 26.04 -2.38 4.94
CA THR A 256 25.06 -1.26 4.83
C THR A 256 24.14 -1.28 3.59
N GLY A 257 22.93 -1.83 3.75
CA GLY A 257 21.69 -1.06 3.83
C GLY A 257 21.00 -0.65 2.53
N CYS A 258 21.18 -1.35 1.41
CA CYS A 258 20.24 -1.38 0.25
C CYS A 258 20.81 -2.28 -0.87
N PHE A 259 20.22 -3.46 -1.07
CA PHE A 259 20.63 -4.36 -2.15
C PHE A 259 19.83 -4.07 -3.43
N ILE A 260 20.46 -3.45 -4.44
CA ILE A 260 19.82 -3.11 -5.71
C ILE A 260 20.08 -4.20 -6.75
N PHE A 261 19.05 -4.99 -7.07
CA PHE A 261 19.09 -5.95 -8.17
C PHE A 261 18.73 -5.26 -9.51
N LYS A 262 19.72 -4.66 -10.18
CA LYS A 262 19.52 -4.02 -11.50
C LYS A 262 19.41 -5.06 -12.62
N ASN A 263 18.23 -5.66 -12.79
CA ASN A 263 17.93 -6.52 -13.93
C ASN A 263 17.60 -5.68 -15.19
N GLY A 264 18.62 -5.02 -15.77
CA GLY A 264 18.53 -4.42 -17.12
C GLY A 264 17.78 -3.09 -17.24
N THR A 265 17.55 -2.36 -16.14
CA THR A 265 16.94 -1.02 -16.19
C THR A 265 17.88 -0.01 -16.87
N LYS A 266 17.62 0.29 -18.15
CA LYS A 266 18.23 1.42 -18.87
C LYS A 266 17.38 2.67 -18.68
N ARG A 267 18.01 3.86 -18.71
CA ARG A 267 17.36 5.18 -18.64
C ARG A 267 16.37 5.45 -19.80
N PHE A 268 16.41 4.63 -20.84
CA PHE A 268 15.53 4.66 -22.01
C PHE A 268 14.80 3.31 -22.14
N PRO A 269 13.54 3.30 -22.59
CA PRO A 269 12.74 2.09 -22.64
C PRO A 269 13.25 1.14 -23.73
N SER A 270 14.18 0.24 -23.41
CA SER A 270 14.37 -0.96 -24.22
C SER A 270 13.25 -1.93 -23.89
N LYS A 271 12.58 -2.48 -24.92
CA LYS A 271 11.47 -3.43 -24.84
C LYS A 271 11.63 -4.36 -23.62
N ARG A 272 10.67 -4.28 -22.69
CA ARG A 272 10.61 -5.12 -21.49
C ARG A 272 10.82 -6.58 -21.90
N LYS A 273 11.82 -7.23 -21.31
CA LYS A 273 11.86 -8.70 -21.31
C LYS A 273 10.79 -9.18 -20.35
N HIS A 274 10.06 -10.21 -20.79
CA HIS A 274 8.86 -10.76 -20.16
C HIS A 274 8.90 -10.76 -18.63
N SER A 275 7.95 -10.07 -18.00
CA SER A 275 7.70 -10.13 -16.57
C SER A 275 7.01 -11.44 -16.22
N ILE A 276 7.18 -11.95 -14.99
CA ILE A 276 6.34 -13.04 -14.44
C ILE A 276 4.85 -12.67 -14.47
N LEU A 277 4.52 -11.37 -14.47
CA LEU A 277 3.15 -10.87 -14.64
C LEU A 277 2.60 -11.11 -16.06
N ASP A 278 3.47 -11.27 -17.07
CA ASP A 278 3.06 -11.43 -18.47
C ASP A 278 2.58 -12.87 -18.78
N VAL A 279 2.83 -13.84 -17.89
CA VAL A 279 2.35 -15.22 -18.07
C VAL A 279 0.83 -15.28 -18.15
N ASN A 280 0.16 -14.41 -17.39
CA ASN A 280 -1.30 -14.32 -17.34
C ASN A 280 -1.91 -13.55 -18.53
N GLU A 281 -1.16 -12.70 -19.22
CA GLU A 281 -1.67 -11.92 -20.38
C GLU A 281 -2.13 -12.81 -21.55
N SER A 282 -1.56 -14.02 -21.63
CA SER A 282 -1.94 -15.01 -22.64
C SER A 282 -3.26 -15.73 -22.35
N GLN A 283 -3.72 -15.72 -21.09
CA GLN A 283 -4.88 -16.50 -20.65
C GLN A 283 -6.20 -15.82 -21.04
N PRO A 284 -7.24 -16.60 -21.42
CA PRO A 284 -8.52 -16.06 -21.87
C PRO A 284 -9.30 -15.32 -20.78
N TRP A 285 -9.22 -15.75 -19.51
CA TRP A 285 -9.87 -15.05 -18.39
C TRP A 285 -9.29 -13.65 -18.19
N TYR A 286 -7.97 -13.48 -18.32
CA TYR A 286 -7.29 -12.20 -18.06
C TYR A 286 -7.65 -11.17 -19.12
N ARG A 287 -7.70 -11.57 -20.39
CA ARG A 287 -8.15 -10.69 -21.49
C ARG A 287 -9.58 -10.20 -21.26
N GLN A 288 -10.46 -11.08 -20.78
CA GLN A 288 -11.83 -10.71 -20.47
C GLN A 288 -11.92 -9.76 -19.27
N TYR A 289 -11.17 -10.06 -18.20
CA TYR A 289 -11.05 -9.19 -17.05
C TYR A 289 -10.57 -7.80 -17.47
N GLU A 290 -9.55 -7.71 -18.33
CA GLU A 290 -9.00 -6.44 -18.78
C GLU A 290 -10.02 -5.62 -19.61
N GLU A 291 -10.76 -6.27 -20.52
CA GLU A 291 -11.85 -5.61 -21.27
C GLU A 291 -12.91 -5.06 -20.32
N VAL A 292 -13.36 -5.87 -19.36
CA VAL A 292 -14.37 -5.48 -18.36
C VAL A 292 -13.86 -4.34 -17.49
N LYS A 293 -12.61 -4.40 -17.04
CA LYS A 293 -11.99 -3.35 -16.25
C LYS A 293 -11.96 -2.01 -17.00
N ARG A 294 -11.52 -2.01 -18.26
CA ARG A 294 -11.50 -0.79 -19.09
C ARG A 294 -12.89 -0.20 -19.28
N LEU A 295 -13.91 -1.05 -19.48
CA LEU A 295 -15.30 -0.60 -19.57
C LEU A 295 -15.77 0.06 -18.27
N ILE A 296 -15.52 -0.57 -17.12
CA ILE A 296 -15.87 -0.03 -15.80
C ILE A 296 -15.19 1.32 -15.58
N ASP A 297 -13.88 1.41 -15.85
CA ASP A 297 -13.10 2.64 -15.64
C ASP A 297 -13.62 3.78 -16.52
N SER A 298 -13.96 3.49 -17.79
CA SER A 298 -14.53 4.49 -18.71
C SER A 298 -15.91 5.00 -18.27
N GLU A 299 -16.80 4.12 -17.82
CA GLU A 299 -18.13 4.50 -17.31
C GLU A 299 -18.04 5.30 -16.00
N VAL A 300 -17.09 4.95 -15.12
CA VAL A 300 -16.82 5.71 -13.90
C VAL A 300 -16.38 7.12 -14.24
N GLU A 301 -15.45 7.29 -15.18
CA GLU A 301 -14.96 8.60 -15.61
C GLU A 301 -16.10 9.47 -16.21
N ILE A 302 -17.00 8.85 -16.99
CA ILE A 302 -18.20 9.53 -17.52
C ILE A 302 -19.11 10.02 -16.38
N ILE A 303 -19.40 9.18 -15.38
CA ILE A 303 -20.27 9.57 -14.25
C ILE A 303 -19.62 10.65 -13.38
N GLN A 304 -18.32 10.54 -13.13
CA GLN A 304 -17.56 11.51 -12.34
C GLN A 304 -17.47 12.85 -13.06
N SER A 305 -17.12 12.86 -14.36
CA SER A 305 -17.08 14.08 -15.17
C SER A 305 -18.47 14.75 -15.23
N ALA A 306 -19.55 13.99 -15.44
CA ALA A 306 -20.91 14.51 -15.44
C ALA A 306 -21.32 15.13 -14.09
N THR A 307 -20.89 14.53 -12.98
CA THR A 307 -21.19 15.05 -11.64
C THR A 307 -20.39 16.32 -11.34
N CYS A 308 -19.16 16.39 -11.82
CA CYS A 308 -18.30 17.55 -11.62
C CYS A 308 -18.64 18.72 -12.54
N LYS A 309 -19.18 18.46 -13.74
CA LYS A 309 -19.44 19.46 -14.80
C LYS A 309 -20.05 20.77 -14.29
N LYS A 310 -21.08 20.70 -13.44
CA LYS A 310 -21.73 21.88 -12.87
C LYS A 310 -20.78 22.75 -12.04
N ILE A 311 -19.93 22.13 -11.23
CA ILE A 311 -18.93 22.83 -10.41
C ILE A 311 -17.85 23.42 -11.31
N LYS A 312 -17.43 22.66 -12.34
CA LYS A 312 -16.43 23.11 -13.31
C LYS A 312 -16.91 24.36 -14.07
N GLU A 313 -18.12 24.34 -14.60
CA GLU A 313 -18.74 25.49 -15.30
C GLU A 313 -18.85 26.71 -14.38
N ASN A 314 -19.30 26.53 -13.15
CA ASN A 314 -19.40 27.61 -12.17
C ASN A 314 -18.03 28.20 -11.80
N LEU A 315 -16.98 27.36 -11.70
CA LEU A 315 -15.62 27.82 -11.44
C LEU A 315 -15.02 28.55 -12.64
N LYS A 316 -15.25 28.07 -13.87
CA LYS A 316 -14.83 28.75 -15.09
C LYS A 316 -15.46 30.15 -15.18
N GLN A 317 -16.77 30.25 -14.96
CA GLN A 317 -17.48 31.52 -14.90
C GLN A 317 -16.94 32.43 -13.77
N PHE A 318 -16.57 31.86 -12.62
CA PHE A 318 -15.97 32.62 -11.54
C PHE A 318 -14.58 33.17 -11.91
N VAL A 319 -13.71 32.38 -12.53
CA VAL A 319 -12.38 32.82 -12.97
C VAL A 319 -12.50 33.92 -14.02
N GLU A 320 -13.37 33.74 -15.02
CA GLU A 320 -13.64 34.74 -16.07
C GLU A 320 -14.17 36.05 -15.47
N SER A 321 -15.18 35.98 -14.58
CA SER A 321 -15.72 37.17 -13.91
C SER A 321 -14.78 37.82 -12.89
N SER A 322 -13.74 37.11 -12.43
CA SER A 322 -12.72 37.67 -11.55
C SER A 322 -11.76 38.57 -12.33
N ARG A 323 -11.58 38.31 -13.63
CA ARG A 323 -10.81 39.18 -14.52
C ARG A 323 -11.45 40.57 -14.65
N ASP A 324 -12.77 40.62 -14.80
CA ASP A 324 -13.52 41.88 -14.89
C ASP A 324 -13.56 42.65 -13.56
N ARG A 325 -13.44 41.91 -12.44
CA ARG A 325 -13.49 42.44 -11.07
C ARG A 325 -12.10 42.68 -10.47
N TRP A 326 -11.05 42.69 -11.30
CA TRP A 326 -9.68 42.96 -10.88
C TRP A 326 -9.59 44.30 -10.13
N CYS A 327 -9.61 44.24 -8.80
CA CYS A 327 -9.54 45.39 -7.92
C CYS A 327 -8.25 45.31 -7.11
N LEU A 328 -7.58 46.45 -6.95
CA LEU A 328 -6.39 46.58 -6.11
C LEU A 328 -6.73 46.22 -4.65
N ASN A 329 -5.88 45.41 -4.00
CA ASN A 329 -5.92 44.92 -2.61
C ASN A 329 -6.77 43.67 -2.25
N ASP A 330 -7.70 43.19 -3.07
CA ASP A 330 -8.54 42.02 -2.73
C ASP A 330 -8.23 40.80 -3.61
N LEU A 331 -7.99 39.63 -3.01
CA LEU A 331 -7.70 38.40 -3.73
C LEU A 331 -8.99 37.58 -3.96
N PRO A 332 -9.43 37.36 -5.21
CA PRO A 332 -10.60 36.53 -5.50
C PRO A 332 -10.32 35.08 -5.09
N THR A 333 -11.14 34.57 -4.18
CA THR A 333 -10.91 33.25 -3.56
C THR A 333 -12.14 32.36 -3.66
N ALA A 334 -12.02 31.24 -4.36
CA ALA A 334 -13.05 30.21 -4.43
C ALA A 334 -12.85 29.17 -3.33
N VAL A 335 -13.83 28.99 -2.45
CA VAL A 335 -13.82 27.93 -1.42
C VAL A 335 -14.67 26.78 -1.91
N ILE A 336 -14.05 25.63 -2.17
CA ILE A 336 -14.74 24.41 -2.58
C ILE A 336 -14.87 23.50 -1.37
N LEU A 337 -16.11 23.26 -0.94
CA LEU A 337 -16.41 22.24 0.05
C LEU A 337 -16.39 20.87 -0.63
N THR A 338 -15.27 20.16 -0.50
CA THR A 338 -15.01 18.89 -1.18
C THR A 338 -15.44 17.67 -0.35
N GLY A 339 -15.61 17.82 0.97
CA GLY A 339 -15.99 16.73 1.88
C GLY A 339 -14.78 15.99 2.49
N ILE A 340 -15.02 14.97 3.31
CA ILE A 340 -13.98 14.30 4.12
C ILE A 340 -12.98 13.46 3.29
N ASN A 341 -13.26 13.20 2.01
CA ASN A 341 -12.51 12.30 1.13
C ASN A 341 -11.22 12.90 0.53
N GLN A 342 -10.30 13.37 1.39
CA GLN A 342 -9.06 14.05 0.99
C GLN A 342 -8.22 13.30 -0.06
N GLY A 343 -8.20 11.96 -0.04
CA GLY A 343 -7.48 11.14 -1.01
C GLY A 343 -7.95 11.30 -2.47
N ASP A 344 -9.22 11.66 -2.67
CA ASP A 344 -9.82 11.83 -4.01
C ASP A 344 -9.69 13.27 -4.51
N HIS A 345 -9.44 14.24 -3.61
CA HIS A 345 -9.43 15.67 -3.94
C HIS A 345 -8.32 16.02 -4.91
N TYR A 346 -7.14 15.43 -4.77
CA TYR A 346 -6.01 15.72 -5.66
C TYR A 346 -6.32 15.36 -7.12
N GLN A 347 -6.94 14.19 -7.35
CA GLN A 347 -7.38 13.78 -8.70
C GLN A 347 -8.47 14.72 -9.22
N PHE A 348 -9.43 15.08 -8.37
CA PHE A 348 -10.48 16.04 -8.71
C PHE A 348 -9.92 17.40 -9.15
N PHE A 349 -8.95 17.95 -8.42
CA PHE A 349 -8.31 19.23 -8.74
C PHE A 349 -7.40 19.15 -9.98
N ASN A 350 -6.77 18.01 -10.24
CA ASN A 350 -6.04 17.79 -11.49
C ASN A 350 -6.98 17.70 -12.70
N SER A 351 -8.12 17.02 -12.57
CA SER A 351 -9.15 17.00 -13.62
C SER A 351 -9.80 18.37 -13.85
N LEU A 352 -9.80 19.25 -12.84
CA LEU A 352 -10.19 20.65 -12.99
C LEU A 352 -9.14 21.45 -13.77
N ASN A 353 -7.84 21.20 -13.54
CA ASN A 353 -6.75 21.90 -14.22
C ASN A 353 -6.87 21.78 -15.75
N ASN A 354 -7.07 20.57 -16.26
CA ASN A 354 -7.14 20.31 -17.71
C ASN A 354 -8.25 21.10 -18.43
N GLU A 355 -9.32 21.49 -17.73
CA GLU A 355 -10.49 22.16 -18.32
C GLU A 355 -10.58 23.67 -18.05
N ILE A 356 -9.88 24.18 -17.01
CA ILE A 356 -9.76 25.63 -16.73
C ILE A 356 -8.71 26.29 -17.66
N SER A 357 -7.96 25.47 -18.40
CA SER A 357 -6.77 25.79 -19.19
C SER A 357 -6.95 26.80 -20.32
N GLU A 358 -8.15 26.99 -20.89
CA GLU A 358 -8.33 27.82 -22.08
C GLU A 358 -7.98 29.32 -21.87
N ASN A 359 -8.06 29.83 -20.63
CA ASN A 359 -7.80 31.25 -20.31
C ASN A 359 -7.03 31.46 -18.98
N ALA A 360 -6.51 30.39 -18.38
CA ALA A 360 -5.82 30.46 -17.10
C ALA A 360 -4.73 29.39 -16.95
N PHE A 361 -3.66 29.73 -16.21
CA PHE A 361 -2.63 28.78 -15.78
C PHE A 361 -2.90 28.34 -14.36
N VAL A 362 -2.89 27.03 -14.10
CA VAL A 362 -3.26 26.49 -12.79
C VAL A 362 -2.07 25.79 -12.15
N ALA A 363 -1.80 26.11 -10.89
CA ALA A 363 -0.84 25.39 -10.05
C ALA A 363 -1.56 24.71 -8.88
N VAL A 364 -1.48 23.37 -8.81
CA VAL A 364 -2.05 22.58 -7.71
C VAL A 364 -0.99 22.29 -6.66
N ILE A 365 -1.26 22.69 -5.42
CA ILE A 365 -0.37 22.57 -4.27
C ILE A 365 -0.95 21.61 -3.24
N GLN A 366 -0.05 20.86 -2.59
CA GLN A 366 -0.34 20.02 -1.43
C GLN A 366 0.46 20.48 -0.20
N GLY A 367 -0.18 20.49 0.97
CA GLY A 367 0.44 20.89 2.24
C GLY A 367 1.68 20.08 2.59
N ARG A 368 1.72 18.79 2.24
CA ARG A 368 2.90 17.91 2.44
C ARG A 368 4.17 18.39 1.72
N ASN A 369 4.03 19.05 0.58
CA ASN A 369 5.17 19.54 -0.20
C ASN A 369 5.60 20.96 0.23
N CYS A 370 4.81 21.61 1.07
CA CYS A 370 4.95 23.01 1.45
C CYS A 370 5.25 23.16 2.95
N SER A 371 6.36 22.57 3.39
CA SER A 371 6.80 22.70 4.79
C SER A 371 7.21 24.13 5.16
N ASN A 372 7.68 24.93 4.20
CA ASN A 372 8.07 26.32 4.37
C ASN A 372 7.62 27.18 3.16
N LEU A 373 7.63 28.51 3.34
CA LEU A 373 7.18 29.47 2.34
C LEU A 373 7.98 29.36 1.02
N LYS A 374 9.29 29.15 1.10
CA LYS A 374 10.16 28.99 -0.08
C LYS A 374 9.75 27.78 -0.93
N SER A 375 9.51 26.63 -0.30
CA SER A 375 9.03 25.42 -0.98
C SER A 375 7.65 25.63 -1.59
N ALA A 376 6.77 26.39 -0.94
CA ALA A 376 5.45 26.73 -1.48
C ALA A 376 5.57 27.58 -2.75
N ILE A 377 6.34 28.66 -2.72
CA ILE A 377 6.59 29.53 -3.88
C ILE A 377 7.22 28.75 -5.02
N ASN A 378 8.24 27.93 -4.73
CA ASN A 378 8.89 27.10 -5.73
C ASN A 378 7.90 26.15 -6.42
N THR A 379 7.00 25.53 -5.64
CA THR A 379 5.99 24.62 -6.16
C THR A 379 4.96 25.37 -7.02
N ILE A 380 4.56 26.58 -6.62
CA ILE A 380 3.68 27.45 -7.42
C ILE A 380 4.32 27.78 -8.76
N ILE A 381 5.56 28.28 -8.75
CA ILE A 381 6.25 28.71 -9.96
C ILE A 381 6.44 27.51 -10.89
N CYS A 382 6.96 26.38 -10.38
CA CYS A 382 7.10 25.16 -11.18
C CYS A 382 5.76 24.66 -11.73
N GLY A 383 4.68 24.76 -10.95
CA GLY A 383 3.34 24.37 -11.38
C GLY A 383 2.79 25.24 -12.50
N LEU A 384 2.92 26.57 -12.37
CA LEU A 384 2.47 27.53 -13.38
C LEU A 384 3.29 27.41 -14.67
N THR A 385 4.61 27.27 -14.58
CA THR A 385 5.47 27.08 -15.76
C THR A 385 5.21 25.73 -16.42
N ALA A 386 4.98 24.67 -15.65
CA ALA A 386 4.61 23.36 -16.21
C ALA A 386 3.26 23.44 -16.94
N SER A 387 2.27 24.13 -16.36
CA SER A 387 0.98 24.37 -17.02
C SER A 387 1.11 25.14 -18.33
N TYR A 388 2.04 26.10 -18.41
CA TYR A 388 2.36 26.82 -19.65
C TYR A 388 2.96 25.90 -20.71
N VAL A 389 3.95 25.07 -20.34
CA VAL A 389 4.59 24.12 -21.26
C VAL A 389 3.56 23.13 -21.81
N SER A 390 2.68 22.59 -20.96
CA SER A 390 1.63 21.67 -21.39
C SER A 390 0.60 22.27 -22.35
N GLN A 391 0.43 23.61 -22.35
CA GLN A 391 -0.51 24.28 -23.26
C GLN A 391 0.13 24.68 -24.59
N ASN A 392 1.44 24.95 -24.62
CA ASN A 392 2.08 25.58 -25.77
C ASN A 392 2.92 24.67 -26.67
N ASP A 393 3.32 23.44 -26.28
CA ASP A 393 3.94 22.47 -27.22
C ASP A 393 4.02 21.02 -26.68
N GLU A 394 3.71 20.03 -27.54
CA GLU A 394 3.95 18.58 -27.29
C GLU A 394 5.43 18.17 -27.53
N GLU A 395 6.27 19.04 -28.11
CA GLU A 395 7.68 18.74 -28.48
C GLU A 395 8.74 19.25 -27.48
N LEU A 396 8.38 20.09 -26.51
CA LEU A 396 9.31 20.62 -25.50
C LEU A 396 9.40 19.67 -24.31
N SER A 397 10.57 19.06 -24.13
CA SER A 397 10.84 18.21 -22.98
C SER A 397 10.75 19.02 -21.68
N THR A 398 10.23 18.42 -20.60
CA THR A 398 10.10 19.06 -19.27
C THR A 398 11.42 19.59 -18.69
N ASP A 399 12.56 19.21 -19.28
CA ASP A 399 13.88 19.63 -18.87
C ASP A 399 14.26 21.03 -19.40
N ASP A 400 13.71 21.47 -20.54
CA ASP A 400 14.15 22.70 -21.25
C ASP A 400 13.62 24.01 -20.63
N VAL A 401 12.56 23.94 -19.81
CA VAL A 401 11.98 25.11 -19.09
C VAL A 401 12.15 25.00 -17.57
N SER A 402 12.95 24.02 -17.10
CA SER A 402 13.11 23.77 -15.67
C SER A 402 13.94 24.86 -14.98
N ILE A 403 13.25 25.92 -14.51
CA ILE A 403 13.84 26.87 -13.57
C ILE A 403 14.36 26.05 -12.39
N ARG A 404 15.66 26.15 -12.09
CA ARG A 404 16.24 25.46 -10.94
C ARG A 404 15.49 25.89 -9.69
N ARG A 405 15.03 24.94 -8.88
CA ARG A 405 14.28 25.20 -7.62
C ARG A 405 15.00 26.17 -6.67
N SER A 406 16.30 26.34 -6.81
CA SER A 406 17.11 27.28 -6.03
C SER A 406 16.95 28.74 -6.44
N GLU A 407 16.53 29.00 -7.68
CA GLU A 407 16.46 30.33 -8.33
C GLU A 407 15.01 30.83 -8.51
N SER A 408 14.01 30.02 -8.16
CA SER A 408 12.59 30.35 -8.27
C SER A 408 12.19 31.42 -7.23
N ASN A 409 12.23 32.69 -7.65
CA ASN A 409 11.76 33.82 -6.86
C ASN A 409 10.51 34.44 -7.49
N ILE A 410 9.73 35.16 -6.68
CA ILE A 410 8.51 35.81 -7.18
C ILE A 410 8.80 36.88 -8.25
N GLN A 411 9.95 37.54 -8.17
CA GLN A 411 10.39 38.48 -9.20
C GLN A 411 10.60 37.79 -10.55
N VAL A 412 11.11 36.56 -10.53
CA VAL A 412 11.27 35.74 -11.75
C VAL A 412 9.90 35.42 -12.36
N LEU A 413 8.91 35.08 -11.52
CA LEU A 413 7.54 34.87 -11.98
C LEU A 413 6.95 36.14 -12.63
N LYS A 414 7.18 37.31 -12.01
CA LYS A 414 6.71 38.60 -12.54
C LYS A 414 7.37 38.94 -13.87
N SER A 415 8.69 38.81 -13.96
CA SER A 415 9.44 39.04 -15.21
C SER A 415 8.98 38.08 -16.30
N TRP A 416 8.90 36.78 -16.00
CA TRP A 416 8.44 35.76 -16.95
C TRP A 416 7.03 36.06 -17.48
N TYR A 417 6.09 36.41 -16.59
CA TYR A 417 4.72 36.69 -16.99
C TYR A 417 4.61 37.96 -17.86
N LEU A 418 5.29 39.04 -17.46
CA LEU A 418 5.27 40.30 -18.22
C LEU A 418 5.96 40.18 -19.58
N GLU A 419 7.06 39.43 -19.66
CA GLU A 419 7.77 39.16 -20.92
C GLU A 419 6.93 38.30 -21.88
N THR A 420 6.18 37.33 -21.34
CA THR A 420 5.43 36.36 -22.15
C THR A 420 4.07 36.92 -22.60
N PHE A 421 3.35 37.65 -21.75
CA PHE A 421 1.95 38.05 -22.01
C PHE A 421 1.67 39.55 -21.94
N GLY A 422 2.64 40.37 -21.50
CA GLY A 422 2.43 41.79 -21.26
C GLY A 422 1.36 42.08 -20.19
N SER A 423 0.64 43.20 -20.33
CA SER A 423 -0.37 43.65 -19.35
C SER A 423 -1.73 42.95 -19.48
N ASN A 424 -2.00 42.25 -20.58
CA ASN A 424 -3.29 41.59 -20.87
C ASN A 424 -3.15 40.06 -20.94
N GLY A 425 -2.44 39.47 -19.98
CA GLY A 425 -2.27 38.02 -19.90
C GLY A 425 -3.42 37.25 -19.23
N PRO A 426 -3.36 35.90 -19.24
CA PRO A 426 -4.33 35.00 -18.62
C PRO A 426 -4.24 34.96 -17.09
N SER A 427 -5.32 34.56 -16.42
CA SER A 427 -5.35 34.48 -14.94
C SER A 427 -4.44 33.38 -14.41
N LEU A 428 -3.80 33.63 -13.26
CA LEU A 428 -2.95 32.68 -12.56
C LEU A 428 -3.73 32.08 -11.39
N VAL A 429 -4.11 30.81 -11.51
CA VAL A 429 -4.94 30.12 -10.51
C VAL A 429 -4.05 29.28 -9.61
N VAL A 430 -4.09 29.54 -8.31
CA VAL A 430 -3.40 28.74 -7.30
C VAL A 430 -4.42 27.90 -6.56
N VAL A 431 -4.29 26.57 -6.65
CA VAL A 431 -5.20 25.62 -6.01
C VAL A 431 -4.51 24.98 -4.81
N ILE A 432 -5.04 25.19 -3.61
CA ILE A 432 -4.64 24.47 -2.40
C ILE A 432 -5.61 23.32 -2.22
N SER A 433 -5.14 22.09 -2.47
CA SER A 433 -6.00 20.91 -2.48
C SER A 433 -6.39 20.40 -1.07
N ASP A 434 -5.54 20.62 -0.07
CA ASP A 434 -5.65 20.12 1.30
C ASP A 434 -5.44 21.23 2.33
N PHE A 435 -6.43 22.12 2.47
CA PHE A 435 -6.35 23.28 3.37
C PHE A 435 -6.02 22.86 4.82
N GLU A 436 -6.64 21.80 5.34
CA GLU A 436 -6.46 21.39 6.74
C GLU A 436 -5.08 20.79 7.07
N LEU A 437 -4.33 20.30 6.07
CA LEU A 437 -2.98 19.74 6.27
C LEU A 437 -1.88 20.81 6.14
N PHE A 438 -2.25 22.04 5.76
CA PHE A 438 -1.32 23.13 5.58
C PHE A 438 -0.93 23.75 6.93
N ARG A 439 0.35 24.07 7.13
CA ARG A 439 0.78 24.78 8.34
C ARG A 439 0.22 26.21 8.36
N GLU A 440 -0.39 26.60 9.48
CA GLU A 440 -1.08 27.89 9.63
C GLU A 440 -0.16 29.10 9.37
N ASP A 441 1.07 29.05 9.88
CA ASP A 441 2.07 30.12 9.70
C ASP A 441 2.39 30.35 8.21
N VAL A 442 2.67 29.27 7.49
CA VAL A 442 3.07 29.33 6.07
C VAL A 442 1.90 29.78 5.22
N LEU A 443 0.69 29.32 5.53
CA LEU A 443 -0.51 29.68 4.79
C LEU A 443 -0.82 31.18 4.93
N THR A 444 -0.73 31.69 6.15
CA THR A 444 -0.93 33.12 6.45
C THR A 444 0.08 33.98 5.68
N GLU A 445 1.36 33.64 5.73
CA GLU A 445 2.41 34.35 4.98
C GLU A 445 2.23 34.23 3.46
N LEU A 446 1.87 33.04 2.97
CA LEU A 446 1.64 32.79 1.55
C LEU A 446 0.48 33.62 1.02
N ILE A 447 -0.65 33.66 1.72
CA ILE A 447 -1.81 34.46 1.30
C ILE A 447 -1.47 35.95 1.29
N GLN A 448 -0.77 36.46 2.31
CA GLN A 448 -0.32 37.85 2.32
C GLN A 448 0.60 38.18 1.14
N LEU A 449 1.49 37.25 0.79
CA LEU A 449 2.35 37.37 -0.36
C LEU A 449 1.53 37.39 -1.66
N LEU A 450 0.59 36.46 -1.84
CA LEU A 450 -0.29 36.39 -3.01
C LEU A 450 -1.14 37.65 -3.19
N VAL A 451 -1.68 38.21 -2.10
CA VAL A 451 -2.41 39.50 -2.15
C VAL A 451 -1.50 40.63 -2.63
N THR A 452 -0.25 40.66 -2.16
CA THR A 452 0.73 41.69 -2.59
C THR A 452 1.08 41.54 -4.07
N ILE A 453 1.17 40.29 -4.57
CA ILE A 453 1.43 39.99 -5.98
C ILE A 453 0.22 40.28 -6.86
N ASN A 454 -0.99 40.17 -6.31
CA ASN A 454 -2.24 40.42 -7.02
C ASN A 454 -2.37 41.87 -7.49
N ASP A 455 -1.58 42.81 -6.99
CA ASP A 455 -1.55 44.16 -7.56
C ASP A 455 -0.89 44.19 -8.96
N ASP A 456 0.04 43.26 -9.21
CA ASP A 456 0.83 43.18 -10.44
C ASP A 456 0.38 42.06 -11.41
N LEU A 457 -0.10 40.92 -10.88
CA LEU A 457 -0.33 39.70 -11.65
C LEU A 457 -1.69 39.06 -11.35
N PRO A 458 -2.53 38.75 -12.37
CA PRO A 458 -3.57 37.72 -12.49
C PRO A 458 -4.18 36.83 -11.39
N MET A 459 -3.92 36.96 -10.09
CA MET A 459 -4.04 35.82 -9.16
C MET A 459 -5.49 35.50 -8.75
N VAL A 460 -5.82 34.20 -8.78
CA VAL A 460 -7.06 33.63 -8.23
C VAL A 460 -6.69 32.48 -7.30
N LEU A 461 -7.24 32.46 -6.09
CA LEU A 461 -6.99 31.41 -5.11
C LEU A 461 -8.17 30.42 -5.07
N VAL A 462 -7.91 29.13 -5.08
CA VAL A 462 -8.92 28.08 -4.90
C VAL A 462 -8.53 27.25 -3.68
N LEU A 463 -9.43 27.15 -2.71
CA LEU A 463 -9.24 26.42 -1.46
C LEU A 463 -10.12 25.17 -1.45
N GLY A 464 -9.50 24.00 -1.42
CA GLY A 464 -10.15 22.72 -1.12
C GLY A 464 -10.30 22.54 0.38
N VAL A 465 -11.53 22.67 0.86
CA VAL A 465 -11.88 22.54 2.28
C VAL A 465 -12.73 21.28 2.47
N ALA A 466 -12.28 20.38 3.33
CA ALA A 466 -12.95 19.11 3.58
C ALA A 466 -14.19 19.24 4.47
N THR A 467 -14.15 20.18 5.42
CA THR A 467 -15.17 20.30 6.49
C THR A 467 -16.23 21.37 6.21
N ASP A 468 -16.07 22.54 6.82
CA ASP A 468 -17.00 23.67 6.78
C ASP A 468 -16.23 24.97 6.71
N ILE A 469 -16.87 26.04 6.26
CA ILE A 469 -16.24 27.36 6.10
C ILE A 469 -15.70 27.94 7.43
N SER A 470 -16.24 27.48 8.56
CA SER A 470 -15.76 27.88 9.90
C SER A 470 -14.30 27.51 10.17
N ILE A 471 -13.71 26.57 9.42
CA ILE A 471 -12.29 26.26 9.55
C ILE A 471 -11.43 27.44 9.07
N LEU A 472 -11.86 28.16 8.03
CA LEU A 472 -11.15 29.34 7.55
C LEU A 472 -11.08 30.42 8.63
N GLU A 473 -12.19 30.63 9.34
CA GLU A 473 -12.28 31.61 10.44
C GLU A 473 -11.43 31.23 11.65
N ARG A 474 -11.15 29.94 11.84
CA ARG A 474 -10.32 29.44 12.94
C ARG A 474 -8.83 29.47 12.60
N THR A 475 -8.49 29.10 11.36
CA THR A 475 -7.11 28.95 10.91
C THR A 475 -6.51 30.27 10.44
N LEU A 476 -7.28 31.13 9.76
CA LEU A 476 -6.79 32.39 9.21
C LEU A 476 -7.10 33.55 10.14
N PRO A 477 -6.11 34.37 10.51
CA PRO A 477 -6.34 35.59 11.27
C PRO A 477 -7.26 36.59 10.54
N TYR A 478 -7.99 37.39 11.32
CA TYR A 478 -8.96 38.37 10.79
C TYR A 478 -8.38 39.33 9.73
N TYR A 479 -7.11 39.75 9.89
CA TYR A 479 -6.45 40.65 8.93
C TYR A 479 -6.13 39.98 7.58
N VAL A 480 -6.04 38.65 7.52
CA VAL A 480 -5.88 37.91 6.25
C VAL A 480 -7.24 37.71 5.62
N MET A 481 -8.24 37.31 6.42
CA MET A 481 -9.61 37.06 5.95
C MET A 481 -10.23 38.29 5.27
N ASN A 482 -9.97 39.50 5.79
CA ASN A 482 -10.45 40.74 5.17
C ASN A 482 -9.89 41.03 3.78
N LYS A 483 -8.79 40.37 3.37
CA LYS A 483 -8.16 40.52 2.06
C LYS A 483 -8.65 39.48 1.04
N LEU A 484 -9.54 38.58 1.45
CA LEU A 484 -10.04 37.48 0.62
C LEU A 484 -11.49 37.76 0.20
N GLN A 485 -11.74 37.81 -1.10
CA GLN A 485 -13.10 37.84 -1.61
C GLN A 485 -13.62 36.40 -1.78
N LEU A 486 -14.25 35.87 -0.74
CA LEU A 486 -14.70 34.49 -0.69
C LEU A 486 -15.97 34.24 -1.51
N CYS A 487 -15.90 33.27 -2.43
CA CYS A 487 -17.06 32.69 -3.11
C CYS A 487 -17.15 31.20 -2.79
N LYS A 488 -18.29 30.76 -2.26
CA LYS A 488 -18.50 29.36 -1.83
C LYS A 488 -19.03 28.51 -2.98
N PHE A 489 -18.37 27.38 -3.22
CA PHE A 489 -18.82 26.29 -4.09
C PHE A 489 -19.01 25.03 -3.27
N GLN A 490 -20.09 24.29 -3.53
CA GLN A 490 -20.38 23.04 -2.84
C GLN A 490 -20.23 21.88 -3.81
N SER A 491 -19.36 20.92 -3.46
CA SER A 491 -19.27 19.68 -4.20
C SER A 491 -20.43 18.75 -3.88
N SER A 492 -20.76 17.87 -4.83
CA SER A 492 -21.71 16.79 -4.59
C SER A 492 -21.17 15.87 -3.49
N PRO A 493 -21.96 15.54 -2.45
CA PRO A 493 -21.53 14.60 -1.42
C PRO A 493 -21.14 13.24 -2.00
N SER A 494 -20.05 12.63 -1.50
CA SER A 494 -19.55 11.34 -1.99
C SER A 494 -20.60 10.22 -1.96
N LYS A 495 -21.52 10.25 -0.99
CA LYS A 495 -22.64 9.30 -0.91
C LYS A 495 -23.55 9.34 -2.13
N GLN A 496 -23.83 10.53 -2.69
CA GLN A 496 -24.68 10.67 -3.87
C GLN A 496 -23.96 10.19 -5.13
N SER A 497 -22.66 10.48 -5.25
CA SER A 497 -21.83 10.01 -6.35
C SER A 497 -21.70 8.48 -6.32
N LEU A 498 -21.48 7.88 -5.15
CA LEU A 498 -21.47 6.43 -5.00
C LEU A 498 -22.83 5.83 -5.37
N GLU A 499 -23.94 6.45 -4.99
CA GLU A 499 -25.27 5.95 -5.35
C GLU A 499 -25.49 5.92 -6.87
N LYS A 500 -25.04 6.95 -7.60
CA LYS A 500 -25.06 6.95 -9.07
C LYS A 500 -24.22 5.81 -9.64
N ILE A 501 -22.99 5.66 -9.15
CA ILE A 501 -22.07 4.58 -9.57
C ILE A 501 -22.68 3.21 -9.30
N LEU A 502 -23.26 3.00 -8.11
CA LEU A 502 -23.92 1.74 -7.75
C LEU A 502 -25.11 1.46 -8.68
N ASN A 503 -25.96 2.44 -8.96
CA ASN A 503 -27.18 2.23 -9.75
C ASN A 503 -26.91 2.03 -11.25
N ASP A 504 -25.92 2.75 -11.80
CA ASP A 504 -25.64 2.74 -13.23
C ASP A 504 -24.57 1.72 -13.64
N ILE A 505 -23.59 1.46 -12.78
CA ILE A 505 -22.48 0.53 -13.07
C ILE A 505 -22.67 -0.81 -12.37
N ILE A 506 -22.76 -0.88 -11.03
CA ILE A 506 -22.63 -2.16 -10.31
C ILE A 506 -23.94 -2.96 -10.26
N VAL A 507 -25.05 -2.28 -9.97
CA VAL A 507 -26.39 -2.86 -9.87
C VAL A 507 -27.17 -2.58 -11.17
N SER A 508 -26.49 -2.80 -12.29
CA SER A 508 -27.00 -2.65 -13.64
C SER A 508 -27.22 -4.04 -14.27
N PRO A 509 -28.17 -4.18 -15.21
CA PRO A 509 -28.37 -5.44 -15.93
C PRO A 509 -27.25 -5.77 -16.93
N ASN A 510 -26.44 -4.79 -17.34
CA ASN A 510 -25.40 -4.96 -18.37
C ASN A 510 -24.02 -5.30 -17.79
N VAL A 511 -23.97 -5.72 -16.54
CA VAL A 511 -22.73 -6.01 -15.83
C VAL A 511 -22.30 -7.43 -16.14
N SER A 512 -21.00 -7.62 -16.34
CA SER A 512 -20.41 -8.94 -16.56
C SER A 512 -20.38 -9.79 -15.28
N VAL A 513 -20.18 -9.19 -14.12
CA VAL A 513 -20.14 -9.86 -12.80
C VAL A 513 -21.10 -9.19 -11.83
N HIS A 514 -22.06 -9.95 -11.32
CA HIS A 514 -22.98 -9.53 -10.27
C HIS A 514 -22.42 -9.87 -8.89
N LEU A 515 -22.38 -8.89 -8.00
CA LEU A 515 -22.00 -9.14 -6.61
C LEU A 515 -23.16 -9.74 -5.82
N SER A 516 -22.88 -10.68 -4.93
CA SER A 516 -23.87 -11.11 -3.95
C SER A 516 -24.28 -9.97 -3.01
N GLY A 517 -25.48 -10.06 -2.44
CA GLY A 517 -25.96 -9.07 -1.48
C GLY A 517 -25.05 -8.92 -0.26
N ASN A 518 -24.39 -10.00 0.17
CA ASN A 518 -23.48 -9.96 1.31
C ASN A 518 -22.18 -9.22 0.97
N VAL A 519 -21.60 -9.48 -0.20
CA VAL A 519 -20.39 -8.79 -0.68
C VAL A 519 -20.69 -7.30 -0.90
N LEU A 520 -21.81 -6.98 -1.57
CA LEU A 520 -22.19 -5.59 -1.79
C LEU A 520 -22.42 -4.84 -0.47
N ASN A 521 -23.12 -5.46 0.49
CA ASN A 521 -23.34 -4.85 1.79
C ASN A 521 -22.01 -4.61 2.52
N PHE A 522 -21.10 -5.58 2.48
CA PHE A 522 -19.77 -5.45 3.07
C PHE A 522 -18.96 -4.28 2.46
N LEU A 523 -18.92 -4.16 1.13
CA LEU A 523 -18.23 -3.05 0.46
C LEU A 523 -18.86 -1.70 0.81
N THR A 524 -20.19 -1.65 0.91
CA THR A 524 -20.88 -0.42 1.32
C THR A 524 -20.68 -0.09 2.79
N ASP A 525 -20.54 -1.08 3.66
CA ASP A 525 -20.23 -0.90 5.07
C ASP A 525 -18.83 -0.32 5.25
N ILE A 526 -17.84 -0.79 4.46
CA ILE A 526 -16.50 -0.17 4.43
C ILE A 526 -16.62 1.32 4.11
N PHE A 527 -17.33 1.66 3.03
CA PHE A 527 -17.47 3.05 2.61
C PHE A 527 -18.23 3.94 3.62
N LEU A 528 -19.29 3.42 4.23
CA LEU A 528 -20.14 4.21 5.13
C LEU A 528 -19.56 4.37 6.55
N TYR A 529 -18.85 3.35 7.04
CA TYR A 529 -18.35 3.32 8.42
C TYR A 529 -16.86 3.65 8.55
N PHE A 530 -16.05 3.43 7.50
CA PHE A 530 -14.59 3.65 7.55
C PHE A 530 -14.16 4.84 6.69
N ASP A 531 -14.34 4.77 5.37
CA ASP A 531 -13.85 5.79 4.44
C ASP A 531 -14.86 6.19 3.37
N PHE A 532 -15.23 7.48 3.32
CA PHE A 532 -16.07 8.03 2.25
C PHE A 532 -15.34 8.19 0.90
N SER A 533 -14.31 7.38 0.62
CA SER A 533 -13.54 7.41 -0.63
C SER A 533 -14.18 6.53 -1.71
N ILE A 534 -14.46 7.13 -2.86
CA ILE A 534 -15.02 6.41 -4.00
C ILE A 534 -13.92 5.55 -4.66
N ASN A 535 -12.67 6.03 -4.67
CA ASN A 535 -11.55 5.30 -5.24
C ASN A 535 -11.23 4.02 -4.46
N SER A 536 -11.24 4.07 -3.12
CA SER A 536 -11.10 2.86 -2.29
C SER A 536 -12.19 1.84 -2.60
N PHE A 537 -13.43 2.29 -2.71
CA PHE A 537 -14.57 1.44 -3.05
C PHE A 537 -14.43 0.84 -4.46
N LEU A 538 -14.03 1.62 -5.45
CA LEU A 538 -13.82 1.14 -6.83
C LEU A 538 -12.66 0.14 -6.91
N LYS A 539 -11.55 0.37 -6.20
CA LYS A 539 -10.45 -0.61 -6.11
C LYS A 539 -10.90 -1.90 -5.44
N SER A 540 -11.71 -1.79 -4.40
CA SER A 540 -12.31 -2.94 -3.70
C SER A 540 -13.25 -3.73 -4.63
N TYR A 541 -14.03 -3.03 -5.44
CA TYR A 541 -14.86 -3.64 -6.48
C TYR A 541 -14.02 -4.31 -7.58
N GLN A 542 -13.00 -3.62 -8.11
CA GLN A 542 -12.06 -4.18 -9.07
C GLN A 542 -11.34 -5.41 -8.54
N PHE A 543 -11.02 -5.44 -7.25
CA PHE A 543 -10.47 -6.62 -6.57
C PHE A 543 -11.46 -7.78 -6.57
N CYS A 544 -12.73 -7.56 -6.23
CA CYS A 544 -13.77 -8.60 -6.30
C CYS A 544 -13.92 -9.15 -7.73
N VAL A 545 -13.93 -8.26 -8.73
CA VAL A 545 -13.99 -8.68 -10.14
C VAL A 545 -12.75 -9.48 -10.51
N MET A 546 -11.55 -9.03 -10.13
CA MET A 546 -10.31 -9.75 -10.40
C MET A 546 -10.29 -11.13 -9.75
N GLU A 547 -10.66 -11.22 -8.47
CA GLU A 547 -10.72 -12.46 -7.71
C GLU A 547 -11.71 -13.46 -8.31
N HIS A 548 -12.84 -12.96 -8.84
CA HIS A 548 -13.80 -13.78 -9.57
C HIS A 548 -13.20 -14.40 -10.84
N TYR A 549 -12.55 -13.60 -11.70
CA TYR A 549 -11.93 -14.12 -12.93
C TYR A 549 -10.68 -14.98 -12.67
N GLN A 550 -10.01 -14.80 -11.53
CA GLN A 550 -8.80 -15.56 -11.18
C GLN A 550 -9.10 -17.01 -10.79
N GLN A 551 -10.35 -17.34 -10.45
CA GLN A 551 -10.76 -18.70 -10.05
C GLN A 551 -10.50 -19.73 -11.17
N GLY A 552 -10.65 -19.34 -12.44
CA GLY A 552 -10.45 -20.26 -13.56
C GLY A 552 -10.69 -19.66 -14.95
N ASN A 553 -10.41 -20.45 -15.99
CA ASN A 553 -10.57 -20.06 -17.39
C ASN A 553 -12.04 -20.05 -17.85
N GLU A 554 -12.89 -20.82 -17.20
CA GLU A 554 -14.34 -20.90 -17.41
C GLU A 554 -15.03 -19.54 -17.20
N PHE A 555 -14.49 -18.71 -16.32
CA PHE A 555 -14.98 -17.36 -16.09
C PHE A 555 -14.72 -16.41 -17.27
N SER A 556 -13.95 -16.82 -18.27
CA SER A 556 -13.87 -16.08 -19.55
C SER A 556 -15.22 -15.92 -20.25
N LEU A 557 -16.19 -16.80 -19.93
CA LEU A 557 -17.58 -16.74 -20.41
C LEU A 557 -18.38 -15.59 -19.81
N CYS A 558 -17.89 -14.94 -18.75
CA CYS A 558 -18.55 -13.80 -18.11
C CYS A 558 -18.42 -12.56 -18.98
N THR A 559 -19.35 -12.40 -19.92
CA THR A 559 -19.39 -11.25 -20.83
C THR A 559 -20.57 -10.34 -20.50
N SER A 560 -20.44 -9.07 -20.85
CA SER A 560 -21.54 -8.09 -20.74
C SER A 560 -22.74 -8.44 -21.64
N THR A 561 -22.48 -9.16 -22.73
CA THR A 561 -23.45 -9.48 -23.78
C THR A 561 -23.42 -10.97 -24.09
N TYR A 562 -24.60 -11.55 -24.31
CA TYR A 562 -24.76 -12.98 -24.63
C TYR A 562 -24.09 -13.37 -25.96
N GLU A 563 -24.09 -12.51 -26.97
CA GLU A 563 -23.47 -12.80 -28.27
C GLU A 563 -21.95 -13.05 -28.15
N LYS A 564 -21.25 -12.22 -27.37
CA LYS A 564 -19.82 -12.41 -27.07
C LYS A 564 -19.57 -13.72 -26.30
N CYS A 565 -20.53 -14.16 -25.48
CA CYS A 565 -20.44 -15.42 -24.76
C CYS A 565 -20.43 -16.61 -25.73
N LEU A 566 -21.31 -16.58 -26.74
CA LEU A 566 -21.43 -17.65 -27.75
C LEU A 566 -20.13 -17.87 -28.55
N GLU A 567 -19.41 -16.80 -28.86
CA GLU A 567 -18.12 -16.91 -29.54
C GLU A 567 -17.11 -17.67 -28.67
N LYS A 568 -17.07 -17.36 -27.37
CA LYS A 568 -16.12 -17.95 -26.42
C LYS A 568 -16.43 -19.39 -26.03
N ILE A 569 -17.68 -19.83 -26.11
CA ILE A 569 -18.05 -21.25 -25.89
C ILE A 569 -17.30 -22.17 -26.85
N LYS A 570 -16.91 -21.68 -28.03
CA LYS A 570 -16.13 -22.45 -29.02
C LYS A 570 -14.67 -22.64 -28.59
N ASP A 571 -14.14 -21.69 -27.84
CA ASP A 571 -12.72 -21.65 -27.44
C ASP A 571 -12.42 -22.43 -26.15
N LEU A 572 -13.46 -22.88 -25.42
CA LEU A 572 -13.28 -23.67 -24.19
C LEU A 572 -12.48 -24.96 -24.46
N LYS A 573 -11.64 -25.35 -23.51
CA LYS A 573 -10.94 -26.63 -23.49
C LYS A 573 -11.72 -27.67 -22.68
N HIS A 574 -11.22 -28.90 -22.63
CA HIS A 574 -11.83 -29.97 -21.84
C HIS A 574 -11.76 -29.67 -20.33
N GLU A 575 -10.62 -29.16 -19.84
CA GLU A 575 -10.43 -28.75 -18.44
C GLU A 575 -11.49 -27.73 -18.00
N ASP A 576 -11.70 -26.68 -18.80
CA ASP A 576 -12.70 -25.64 -18.51
C ASP A 576 -14.13 -26.22 -18.45
N ILE A 577 -14.43 -27.26 -19.23
CA ILE A 577 -15.75 -27.92 -19.21
C ILE A 577 -15.93 -28.74 -17.94
N GLU A 578 -14.90 -29.45 -17.48
CA GLU A 578 -14.94 -30.19 -16.21
C GLU A 578 -15.15 -29.26 -15.02
N GLU A 579 -14.51 -28.08 -15.03
CA GLU A 579 -14.74 -27.08 -13.99
C GLU A 579 -16.19 -26.57 -13.99
N ILE A 580 -16.79 -26.33 -15.17
CA ILE A 580 -18.21 -25.98 -15.28
C ILE A 580 -19.11 -27.14 -14.79
N ARG A 581 -18.73 -28.40 -15.05
CA ARG A 581 -19.45 -29.58 -14.53
C ARG A 581 -19.36 -29.72 -13.01
N SER A 582 -18.27 -29.24 -12.41
CA SER A 582 -18.06 -29.27 -10.95
C SER A 582 -18.98 -28.31 -10.18
N LEU A 583 -19.59 -27.33 -10.87
CA LEU A 583 -20.39 -26.29 -10.24
C LEU A 583 -21.61 -26.84 -9.48
N PRO A 584 -21.93 -26.33 -8.28
CA PRO A 584 -23.04 -26.81 -7.47
C PRO A 584 -24.42 -26.69 -8.15
N SER A 585 -24.68 -25.58 -8.86
CA SER A 585 -25.93 -25.40 -9.59
C SER A 585 -26.09 -26.36 -10.77
N PHE A 586 -24.98 -26.73 -11.42
CA PHE A 586 -24.99 -27.74 -12.48
C PHE A 586 -25.31 -29.12 -11.93
N ARG A 587 -24.78 -29.48 -10.77
CA ARG A 587 -25.16 -30.72 -10.09
C ARG A 587 -26.68 -30.79 -9.83
N ARG A 588 -27.29 -29.70 -9.35
CA ARG A 588 -28.76 -29.64 -9.14
C ARG A 588 -29.54 -29.78 -10.44
N TYR A 589 -29.01 -29.25 -11.54
CA TYR A 589 -29.60 -29.43 -12.86
C TYR A 589 -29.63 -30.90 -13.26
N VAL A 590 -28.49 -31.58 -13.15
CA VAL A 590 -28.37 -33.00 -13.50
C VAL A 590 -29.29 -33.86 -12.62
N GLU A 591 -29.40 -33.55 -11.33
CA GLU A 591 -30.32 -34.22 -10.40
C GLU A 591 -31.80 -34.00 -10.77
N SER A 592 -32.15 -32.91 -11.46
CA SER A 592 -33.52 -32.63 -11.91
C SER A 592 -33.92 -33.33 -13.22
N LEU A 593 -32.94 -33.84 -13.98
CA LEU A 593 -33.19 -34.52 -15.24
C LEU A 593 -33.72 -35.94 -14.99
N THR A 594 -34.74 -36.33 -15.74
CA THR A 594 -35.40 -37.64 -15.59
C THR A 594 -34.88 -38.68 -16.59
N ASN A 595 -34.22 -38.27 -17.68
CA ASN A 595 -33.76 -39.14 -18.75
C ASN A 595 -32.29 -39.59 -18.53
N PRO A 596 -32.02 -40.89 -18.25
CA PRO A 596 -30.67 -41.37 -17.99
C PRO A 596 -29.70 -41.22 -19.18
N ALA A 597 -30.19 -41.32 -20.41
CA ALA A 597 -29.34 -41.21 -21.60
C ALA A 597 -28.83 -39.78 -21.81
N GLU A 598 -29.69 -38.78 -21.55
CA GLU A 598 -29.29 -37.36 -21.60
C GLU A 598 -28.28 -37.02 -20.51
N ILE A 599 -28.42 -37.61 -19.32
CA ILE A 599 -27.46 -37.42 -18.22
C ILE A 599 -26.06 -37.91 -18.63
N ILE A 600 -25.97 -39.12 -19.19
CA ILE A 600 -24.68 -39.68 -19.64
C ILE A 600 -24.08 -38.81 -20.76
N ASP A 601 -24.90 -38.41 -21.75
CA ASP A 601 -24.43 -37.59 -22.85
C ASP A 601 -23.94 -36.20 -22.39
N ILE A 602 -24.55 -35.61 -21.37
CA ILE A 602 -24.14 -34.33 -20.78
C ILE A 602 -22.80 -34.45 -20.03
N LEU A 603 -22.59 -35.55 -19.32
CA LEU A 603 -21.40 -35.77 -18.49
C LEU A 603 -20.20 -36.25 -19.31
N GLU A 604 -20.39 -37.12 -20.30
CA GLU A 604 -19.29 -37.72 -21.05
C GLU A 604 -18.94 -36.99 -22.35
N LYS A 605 -19.92 -36.40 -23.06
CA LYS A 605 -19.70 -35.84 -24.41
C LYS A 605 -19.62 -34.32 -24.40
N ASP A 606 -18.40 -33.78 -24.52
CA ASP A 606 -18.15 -32.34 -24.55
C ASP A 606 -18.87 -31.59 -25.67
N LYS A 607 -19.01 -32.19 -26.85
CA LYS A 607 -19.75 -31.58 -27.97
C LYS A 607 -21.23 -31.43 -27.67
N TYR A 608 -21.82 -32.40 -26.95
CA TYR A 608 -23.21 -32.35 -26.55
C TYR A 608 -23.41 -31.33 -25.42
N PHE A 609 -22.48 -31.31 -24.46
CA PHE A 609 -22.44 -30.31 -23.39
C PHE A 609 -22.42 -28.87 -23.92
N ARG A 610 -21.54 -28.54 -24.88
CA ARG A 610 -21.48 -27.18 -25.47
C ARG A 610 -22.79 -26.74 -26.10
N LYS A 611 -23.50 -27.65 -26.77
CA LYS A 611 -24.81 -27.36 -27.35
C LYS A 611 -25.87 -27.09 -26.29
N ASN A 612 -25.79 -27.78 -25.15
CA ASN A 612 -26.68 -27.55 -24.01
C ASN A 612 -26.29 -26.33 -23.18
N LEU A 613 -25.04 -25.87 -23.26
CA LEU A 613 -24.56 -24.68 -22.54
C LEU A 613 -25.24 -23.39 -23.05
N GLU A 614 -25.46 -23.26 -24.36
CA GLU A 614 -26.10 -22.09 -24.97
C GLU A 614 -27.48 -21.76 -24.35
N PRO A 615 -28.48 -22.67 -24.32
CA PRO A 615 -29.78 -22.38 -23.74
C PRO A 615 -29.73 -22.18 -22.21
N LEU A 616 -28.81 -22.83 -21.50
CA LEU A 616 -28.64 -22.64 -20.05
C LEU A 616 -28.16 -21.21 -19.75
N LEU A 617 -27.11 -20.75 -20.44
CA LEU A 617 -26.61 -19.38 -20.29
C LEU A 617 -27.65 -18.34 -20.71
N LYS A 618 -28.40 -18.58 -21.78
CA LYS A 618 -29.52 -17.70 -22.19
C LYS A 618 -30.51 -17.49 -21.05
N ASN A 619 -30.86 -18.55 -20.32
CA ASN A 619 -31.77 -18.47 -19.18
C ASN A 619 -31.19 -17.65 -18.01
N VAL A 620 -29.88 -17.73 -17.76
CA VAL A 620 -29.21 -16.95 -16.71
C VAL A 620 -29.23 -15.46 -17.05
N TYR A 621 -28.82 -15.08 -18.27
CA TYR A 621 -28.86 -13.67 -18.71
C TYR A 621 -30.30 -13.10 -18.68
N ALA A 622 -31.28 -13.89 -19.14
CA ALA A 622 -32.68 -13.50 -19.07
C ALA A 622 -33.16 -13.33 -17.62
N TYR A 623 -32.71 -14.18 -16.70
CA TYR A 623 -33.02 -14.06 -15.28
C TYR A 623 -32.49 -12.77 -14.69
N PHE A 624 -31.22 -12.39 -14.92
CA PHE A 624 -30.68 -11.14 -14.37
C PHE A 624 -31.37 -9.89 -14.92
N GLN A 625 -31.67 -9.85 -16.22
CA GLN A 625 -32.44 -8.75 -16.79
C GLN A 625 -33.84 -8.63 -16.17
N ARG A 626 -34.53 -9.75 -15.94
CA ARG A 626 -35.84 -9.77 -15.27
C ARG A 626 -35.70 -9.36 -13.81
N PHE A 627 -34.70 -9.89 -13.09
CA PHE A 627 -34.43 -9.59 -11.69
C PHE A 627 -34.20 -8.09 -11.46
N HIS A 628 -33.35 -7.44 -12.25
CA HIS A 628 -33.10 -5.99 -12.17
C HIS A 628 -34.32 -5.15 -12.53
N CYS A 629 -35.12 -5.59 -13.49
CA CYS A 629 -36.37 -4.91 -13.86
C CYS A 629 -37.38 -4.91 -12.69
N PHE A 630 -37.68 -6.09 -12.14
CA PHE A 630 -38.68 -6.23 -11.07
C PHE A 630 -38.19 -5.71 -9.71
N SER A 631 -36.89 -5.71 -9.44
CA SER A 631 -36.33 -5.11 -8.22
C SER A 631 -36.40 -3.58 -8.26
N ARG A 632 -36.19 -2.95 -9.42
CA ARG A 632 -36.40 -1.50 -9.60
C ARG A 632 -37.88 -1.12 -9.47
N MET A 633 -38.77 -1.92 -10.05
CA MET A 633 -40.21 -1.76 -9.85
C MET A 633 -40.56 -1.83 -8.36
N LEU A 634 -40.02 -2.81 -7.63
CA LEU A 634 -40.24 -2.94 -6.19
C LEU A 634 -39.71 -1.73 -5.41
N PHE A 635 -38.51 -1.23 -5.75
CA PHE A 635 -37.95 -0.04 -5.10
C PHE A 635 -38.86 1.20 -5.28
N THR A 636 -39.33 1.47 -6.49
CA THR A 636 -40.27 2.58 -6.75
C THR A 636 -41.56 2.45 -5.94
N MET A 637 -42.06 1.22 -5.77
CA MET A 637 -43.24 0.98 -4.93
C MET A 637 -42.98 1.26 -3.45
N LEU A 638 -41.78 0.98 -2.95
CA LEU A 638 -41.42 1.15 -1.54
C LEU A 638 -40.99 2.58 -1.18
N GLN A 639 -40.46 3.36 -2.13
CA GLN A 639 -39.90 4.69 -1.89
C GLN A 639 -40.93 5.67 -1.31
N ASN A 640 -42.20 5.53 -1.69
CA ASN A 640 -43.29 6.44 -1.29
C ASN A 640 -44.00 6.02 0.00
N LEU A 641 -43.61 4.91 0.63
CA LEU A 641 -44.27 4.41 1.84
C LEU A 641 -43.81 5.15 3.10
N PRO A 642 -44.73 5.62 3.97
CA PRO A 642 -44.36 6.11 5.28
C PRO A 642 -43.80 4.95 6.11
N ARG A 643 -42.68 5.18 6.82
CA ARG A 643 -42.01 4.18 7.69
C ARG A 643 -41.15 3.14 6.95
N ASN A 644 -40.62 3.47 5.78
CA ASN A 644 -39.66 2.60 5.09
C ASN A 644 -38.31 2.54 5.84
N VAL A 645 -38.18 1.56 6.74
CA VAL A 645 -36.95 1.24 7.49
C VAL A 645 -36.01 0.39 6.64
N ILE A 646 -36.53 -0.33 5.64
CA ILE A 646 -35.80 -1.40 4.94
C ILE A 646 -35.08 -0.91 3.69
N ALA A 647 -35.67 0.02 2.93
CA ALA A 647 -35.21 0.33 1.59
C ALA A 647 -35.23 1.83 1.31
N LYS A 648 -34.24 2.57 1.81
CA LYS A 648 -34.09 4.00 1.47
C LYS A 648 -33.44 4.16 0.10
N GLN A 649 -32.57 3.23 -0.27
CA GLN A 649 -31.84 3.23 -1.54
C GLN A 649 -32.10 1.92 -2.30
N TYR A 650 -31.94 1.95 -3.63
CA TYR A 650 -32.16 0.78 -4.48
C TYR A 650 -31.27 -0.40 -4.10
N ARG A 651 -30.02 -0.14 -3.71
CA ARG A 651 -29.08 -1.17 -3.25
C ARG A 651 -29.61 -2.01 -2.08
N ASP A 652 -30.38 -1.41 -1.17
CA ASP A 652 -30.90 -2.12 0.01
C ASP A 652 -31.93 -3.16 -0.42
N VAL A 653 -32.75 -2.83 -1.43
CA VAL A 653 -33.69 -3.76 -2.08
C VAL A 653 -32.92 -4.87 -2.79
N TYR A 654 -31.85 -4.55 -3.51
CA TYR A 654 -31.02 -5.54 -4.18
C TYR A 654 -30.39 -6.55 -3.19
N VAL A 655 -29.84 -6.07 -2.07
CA VAL A 655 -29.27 -6.92 -1.00
C VAL A 655 -30.35 -7.82 -0.39
N LEU A 656 -31.55 -7.27 -0.15
CA LEU A 656 -32.66 -8.05 0.39
C LEU A 656 -33.09 -9.17 -0.58
N CYS A 657 -33.29 -8.82 -1.86
CA CYS A 657 -33.76 -9.76 -2.89
C CYS A 657 -32.75 -10.85 -3.22
N SER A 658 -31.45 -10.55 -3.17
CA SER A 658 -30.38 -11.51 -3.49
C SER A 658 -30.16 -12.55 -2.39
N THR A 659 -30.33 -12.17 -1.12
CA THR A 659 -30.02 -13.04 0.03
C THR A 659 -31.16 -13.98 0.40
N LYS A 660 -32.41 -13.52 0.42
CA LYS A 660 -33.56 -14.31 0.90
C LYS A 660 -34.83 -13.98 0.12
N HIS A 661 -35.77 -14.93 0.13
CA HIS A 661 -37.12 -14.71 -0.38
C HIS A 661 -37.80 -13.55 0.33
N ILE A 662 -38.25 -12.56 -0.44
CA ILE A 662 -38.75 -11.28 0.05
C ILE A 662 -39.93 -11.48 1.01
N PHE A 663 -40.88 -12.33 0.66
CA PHE A 663 -42.08 -12.61 1.47
C PHE A 663 -41.84 -13.52 2.68
N ARG A 664 -40.64 -14.06 2.87
CA ARG A 664 -40.28 -14.75 4.13
C ARG A 664 -39.84 -13.75 5.21
N ASN A 665 -39.47 -12.52 4.83
CA ASN A 665 -39.06 -11.50 5.77
C ASN A 665 -40.29 -10.81 6.39
N GLN A 666 -40.44 -10.93 7.71
CA GLN A 666 -41.57 -10.35 8.46
C GLN A 666 -41.65 -8.82 8.29
N ASN A 667 -40.51 -8.13 8.28
CA ASN A 667 -40.46 -6.68 8.11
C ASN A 667 -41.01 -6.26 6.74
N PHE A 668 -40.75 -7.05 5.69
CA PHE A 668 -41.30 -6.78 4.37
C PHE A 668 -42.80 -7.07 4.32
N CYS A 669 -43.28 -8.11 5.00
CA CYS A 669 -44.72 -8.38 5.10
C CYS A 669 -45.48 -7.21 5.75
N GLU A 670 -44.91 -6.56 6.76
CA GLU A 670 -45.48 -5.33 7.34
C GLU A 670 -45.51 -4.17 6.34
N LEU A 671 -44.43 -3.94 5.58
CA LEU A 671 -44.42 -2.93 4.51
C LEU A 671 -45.44 -3.24 3.41
N TRP A 672 -45.60 -4.52 3.06
CA TRP A 672 -46.59 -4.96 2.08
C TRP A 672 -48.02 -4.74 2.58
N GLN A 673 -48.27 -4.93 3.88
CA GLN A 673 -49.56 -4.58 4.48
C GLN A 673 -49.82 -3.08 4.43
N LEU A 674 -48.80 -2.22 4.56
CA LEU A 674 -49.01 -0.77 4.40
C LEU A 674 -49.49 -0.40 2.99
N LEU A 675 -49.01 -1.09 1.94
CA LEU A 675 -49.51 -0.90 0.58
C LEU A 675 -51.01 -1.22 0.45
N THR A 676 -51.54 -2.16 1.24
CA THR A 676 -52.98 -2.49 1.25
C THR A 676 -53.84 -1.43 1.95
N VAL A 677 -53.22 -0.58 2.78
CA VAL A 677 -53.89 0.45 3.59
C VAL A 677 -53.79 1.85 2.96
N LEU A 678 -53.03 1.99 1.86
CA LEU A 678 -52.89 3.26 1.15
C LEU A 678 -54.22 3.78 0.60
N SER A 679 -54.31 5.11 0.47
CA SER A 679 -55.45 5.75 -0.20
C SER A 679 -55.47 5.43 -1.70
N LYS A 680 -56.65 5.58 -2.32
CA LYS A 680 -56.85 5.33 -3.77
C LYS A 680 -55.87 6.14 -4.63
N ASP A 681 -55.72 7.43 -4.34
CA ASP A 681 -54.91 8.35 -5.14
C ASP A 681 -53.40 8.07 -4.97
N GLU A 682 -52.95 7.76 -3.75
CA GLU A 682 -51.56 7.34 -3.50
C GLU A 682 -51.22 6.02 -4.18
N LEU A 683 -52.13 5.05 -4.17
CA LEU A 683 -51.92 3.77 -4.85
C LEU A 683 -51.85 3.94 -6.37
N LEU A 684 -52.71 4.78 -6.96
CA LEU A 684 -52.66 5.11 -8.38
C LEU A 684 -51.35 5.79 -8.76
N LEU A 685 -50.83 6.68 -7.91
CA LEU A 685 -49.51 7.30 -8.08
C LEU A 685 -48.37 6.28 -8.01
N VAL A 686 -48.44 5.32 -7.07
CA VAL A 686 -47.45 4.24 -6.98
C VAL A 686 -47.47 3.36 -8.24
N LEU A 687 -48.65 3.04 -8.76
CA LEU A 687 -48.79 2.27 -9.99
C LEU A 687 -48.30 3.04 -11.22
N SER A 688 -48.60 4.35 -11.34
CA SER A 688 -48.09 5.17 -12.44
C SER A 688 -46.57 5.27 -12.42
N ASN A 689 -45.98 5.54 -11.24
CA ASN A 689 -44.52 5.60 -11.09
C ASN A 689 -43.86 4.26 -11.40
N SER A 690 -44.52 3.14 -11.08
CA SER A 690 -44.04 1.79 -11.42
C SER A 690 -44.04 1.57 -12.93
N VAL A 691 -45.10 2.00 -13.63
CA VAL A 691 -45.17 1.95 -15.11
C VAL A 691 -44.09 2.84 -15.74
N ASP A 692 -43.89 4.05 -15.22
CA ASP A 692 -42.85 4.97 -15.71
C ASP A 692 -41.45 4.38 -15.49
N THR A 693 -41.22 3.71 -14.36
CA THR A 693 -39.95 3.01 -14.07
C THR A 693 -39.69 1.90 -15.09
N LEU A 694 -40.71 1.10 -15.43
CA LEU A 694 -40.60 0.04 -16.43
C LEU A 694 -40.34 0.60 -17.84
N ASN A 695 -41.00 1.71 -18.20
CA ASN A 695 -40.76 2.41 -19.47
C ASN A 695 -39.34 3.00 -19.54
N ASN A 696 -38.86 3.58 -18.45
CA ASN A 696 -37.49 4.11 -18.37
C ASN A 696 -36.45 2.99 -18.43
N TYR A 697 -36.72 1.86 -17.78
CA TYR A 697 -35.87 0.66 -17.87
C TYR A 697 -35.78 0.16 -19.32
N LYS A 698 -36.92 0.05 -20.01
CA LYS A 698 -37.00 -0.35 -21.41
C LYS A 698 -36.14 0.53 -22.30
N LYS A 699 -36.18 1.86 -22.11
CA LYS A 699 -35.38 2.83 -22.87
C LYS A 699 -33.89 2.76 -22.57
N LYS A 700 -33.50 2.52 -21.31
CA LYS A 700 -32.11 2.62 -20.84
C LYS A 700 -31.31 1.33 -21.01
N PHE A 701 -31.94 0.15 -20.89
CA PHE A 701 -31.22 -1.11 -20.75
C PHE A 701 -31.60 -2.22 -21.74
N CYS A 702 -32.69 -2.08 -22.50
CA CYS A 702 -33.07 -3.11 -23.46
C CYS A 702 -32.54 -2.75 -24.86
N PHE A 703 -31.44 -3.39 -25.27
CA PHE A 703 -30.87 -3.30 -26.63
C PHE A 703 -31.58 -4.26 -27.62
N ASP A 704 -31.16 -4.23 -28.90
CA ASP A 704 -31.75 -4.99 -30.01
C ASP A 704 -31.52 -6.53 -29.96
N ASP A 705 -30.82 -7.02 -28.93
CA ASP A 705 -30.51 -8.43 -28.74
C ASP A 705 -31.77 -9.29 -28.53
N ALA A 706 -31.70 -10.57 -28.91
CA ALA A 706 -32.83 -11.51 -28.82
C ALA A 706 -33.43 -11.63 -27.40
N ILE A 707 -32.59 -11.59 -26.36
CA ILE A 707 -33.01 -11.63 -24.95
C ILE A 707 -33.67 -10.30 -24.54
N GLY A 708 -33.13 -9.17 -25.02
CA GLY A 708 -33.71 -7.85 -24.81
C GLY A 708 -35.13 -7.77 -25.34
N LYS A 709 -35.38 -8.30 -26.54
CA LYS A 709 -36.71 -8.36 -27.17
C LYS A 709 -37.71 -9.24 -26.40
N GLU A 710 -37.29 -10.40 -25.92
CA GLU A 710 -38.12 -11.25 -25.05
C GLU A 710 -38.51 -10.54 -23.75
N THR A 711 -37.55 -9.89 -23.10
CA THR A 711 -37.78 -9.13 -21.86
C THR A 711 -38.67 -7.90 -22.13
N GLN A 712 -38.49 -7.21 -23.26
CA GLN A 712 -39.35 -6.10 -23.67
C GLN A 712 -40.81 -6.54 -23.86
N SER A 713 -41.05 -7.67 -24.52
CA SER A 713 -42.40 -8.21 -24.72
C SER A 713 -43.09 -8.52 -23.39
N LEU A 714 -42.35 -9.10 -22.45
CA LEU A 714 -42.83 -9.40 -21.10
C LEU A 714 -43.14 -8.12 -20.31
N ILE A 715 -42.26 -7.11 -20.40
CA ILE A 715 -42.50 -5.80 -19.79
C ILE A 715 -43.75 -5.14 -20.37
N ASP A 716 -43.95 -5.20 -21.69
CA ASP A 716 -45.13 -4.63 -22.35
C ASP A 716 -46.42 -5.34 -21.93
N GLU A 717 -46.39 -6.67 -21.71
CA GLU A 717 -47.54 -7.41 -21.18
C GLU A 717 -47.87 -6.98 -19.75
N VAL A 718 -46.86 -6.85 -18.88
CA VAL A 718 -47.03 -6.40 -17.50
C VAL A 718 -47.55 -4.96 -17.46
N ILE A 719 -47.01 -4.05 -18.27
CA ILE A 719 -47.48 -2.66 -18.37
C ILE A 719 -48.95 -2.63 -18.80
N LYS A 720 -49.34 -3.39 -19.85
CA LYS A 720 -50.75 -3.45 -20.30
C LYS A 720 -51.68 -3.90 -19.17
N LYS A 721 -51.27 -4.90 -18.39
CA LYS A 721 -52.06 -5.39 -17.25
C LYS A 721 -52.11 -4.38 -16.10
N LEU A 722 -51.01 -3.70 -15.76
CA LEU A 722 -50.98 -2.66 -14.74
C LEU A 722 -51.83 -1.44 -15.11
N VAL A 723 -51.78 -1.00 -16.37
CA VAL A 723 -52.64 0.09 -16.88
C VAL A 723 -54.12 -0.32 -16.85
N HIS A 724 -54.42 -1.58 -17.19
CA HIS A 724 -55.79 -2.11 -17.07
C HIS A 724 -56.30 -2.07 -15.63
N TYR A 725 -55.51 -2.56 -14.67
CA TYR A 725 -55.87 -2.53 -13.25
C TYR A 725 -55.99 -1.10 -12.70
N SER A 726 -55.09 -0.19 -13.10
CA SER A 726 -55.18 1.24 -12.76
C SER A 726 -56.49 1.86 -13.26
N SER A 727 -56.93 1.54 -14.48
CA SER A 727 -58.23 1.97 -15.02
C SER A 727 -59.42 1.42 -14.23
N GLN A 728 -59.36 0.16 -13.78
CA GLN A 728 -60.41 -0.44 -12.95
C GLN A 728 -60.50 0.23 -11.57
N ILE A 729 -59.37 0.50 -10.92
CA ILE A 729 -59.31 1.19 -9.62
C ILE A 729 -59.83 2.61 -9.74
N SER A 730 -59.47 3.33 -10.82
CA SER A 730 -59.96 4.68 -11.10
C SER A 730 -61.49 4.73 -11.24
N LYS A 731 -62.08 3.76 -11.95
CA LYS A 731 -63.53 3.65 -12.18
C LYS A 731 -64.36 3.22 -10.96
N ALA A 732 -63.76 2.63 -9.93
CA ALA A 732 -64.48 2.22 -8.73
C ALA A 732 -64.74 3.42 -7.78
N GLU A 733 -66.01 3.75 -7.53
CA GLU A 733 -66.44 4.79 -6.58
C GLU A 733 -66.71 4.24 -5.17
N LEU A 734 -66.52 5.10 -4.16
CA LEU A 734 -66.94 4.86 -2.78
C LEU A 734 -68.45 5.05 -2.66
N THR A 735 -69.22 3.97 -2.52
CA THR A 735 -70.62 4.05 -2.06
C THR A 735 -70.62 4.48 -0.59
N THR A 736 -70.85 5.76 -0.33
CA THR A 736 -71.00 6.31 1.03
C THR A 736 -72.37 5.95 1.60
N GLU A 737 -72.43 5.02 2.54
CA GLU A 737 -73.51 5.02 3.54
C GLU A 737 -73.14 6.01 4.66
N SER A 738 -74.03 6.98 4.86
CA SER A 738 -73.91 8.09 5.79
C SER A 738 -74.04 7.62 7.24
N SER A 739 -73.07 7.93 8.10
CA SER A 739 -73.25 7.89 9.55
C SER A 739 -72.38 8.90 10.29
N LYS A 740 -73.05 10.00 10.67
CA LYS A 740 -72.84 10.94 11.80
C LYS A 740 -71.40 11.32 12.19
N ARG A 741 -71.04 12.54 11.81
CA ARG A 741 -70.00 13.36 12.44
C ARG A 741 -70.28 13.52 13.94
N ASN A 742 -69.30 13.21 14.79
CA ASN A 742 -69.22 13.77 16.15
C ASN A 742 -67.86 14.44 16.38
N THR A 743 -67.93 15.50 17.18
CA THR A 743 -67.03 16.60 17.57
C THR A 743 -65.55 16.31 17.84
N PRO A 744 -64.67 17.34 17.75
CA PRO A 744 -63.22 17.21 17.97
C PRO A 744 -62.87 17.22 19.47
N VAL A 745 -62.10 16.23 19.93
CA VAL A 745 -61.55 16.16 21.29
C VAL A 745 -60.05 16.51 21.25
N LYS A 746 -59.59 17.24 22.29
CA LYS A 746 -58.29 17.92 22.41
C LYS A 746 -57.05 16.99 22.37
N LEU A 747 -55.97 17.55 21.80
CA LEU A 747 -54.67 16.94 21.51
C LEU A 747 -53.82 16.61 22.76
N GLY A 748 -53.30 15.38 22.82
CA GLY A 748 -52.22 14.92 23.70
C GLY A 748 -51.23 14.01 22.95
N LYS A 749 -49.97 13.93 23.40
CA LYS A 749 -48.81 13.38 22.64
C LYS A 749 -48.84 11.86 22.35
N ASP A 750 -49.69 11.08 23.02
CA ASP A 750 -49.75 9.61 22.86
C ASP A 750 -50.82 9.12 21.87
N TYR A 751 -51.46 10.05 21.15
CA TYR A 751 -52.60 9.77 20.27
C TYR A 751 -52.28 8.85 19.07
N LYS A 752 -51.00 8.78 18.64
CA LYS A 752 -50.64 8.10 17.38
C LYS A 752 -50.68 6.57 17.50
N GLU A 753 -50.39 6.03 18.68
CA GLU A 753 -50.47 4.59 18.95
C GLU A 753 -51.90 4.15 19.30
N GLU A 754 -52.65 4.96 20.04
CA GLU A 754 -54.08 4.70 20.28
C GLU A 754 -54.92 4.78 19.00
N LEU A 755 -54.63 5.73 18.11
CA LEU A 755 -55.31 5.82 16.81
C LEU A 755 -54.96 4.64 15.91
N LYS A 756 -53.71 4.16 15.96
CA LYS A 756 -53.26 2.96 15.22
C LYS A 756 -53.94 1.70 15.73
N ASN A 757 -54.04 1.53 17.05
CA ASN A 757 -54.72 0.38 17.64
C ASN A 757 -56.23 0.41 17.34
N LYS A 758 -56.87 1.59 17.37
CA LYS A 758 -58.27 1.75 16.96
C LYS A 758 -58.49 1.56 15.46
N MET A 759 -57.54 1.97 14.62
CA MET A 759 -57.58 1.70 13.16
C MET A 759 -57.34 0.22 12.85
N MET A 760 -56.50 -0.48 13.62
CA MET A 760 -56.31 -1.93 13.51
C MET A 760 -57.55 -2.71 13.99
N GLU A 761 -58.21 -2.26 15.06
CA GLU A 761 -59.51 -2.81 15.50
C GLU A 761 -60.61 -2.57 14.47
N GLN A 762 -60.68 -1.39 13.85
CA GLN A 762 -61.63 -1.07 12.76
C GLN A 762 -61.33 -1.79 11.45
N ALA A 763 -60.06 -2.09 11.16
CA ALA A 763 -59.66 -2.92 10.02
C ALA A 763 -60.04 -4.40 10.21
N SER A 764 -60.06 -4.87 11.46
CA SER A 764 -60.48 -6.25 11.78
C SER A 764 -62.01 -6.45 11.78
N THR A 765 -62.79 -5.38 11.97
CA THR A 765 -64.26 -5.44 12.13
C THR A 765 -65.06 -5.07 10.87
N SER A 766 -64.42 -4.67 9.77
CA SER A 766 -65.11 -4.30 8.51
C SER A 766 -64.93 -5.33 7.40
N LYS A 767 -65.55 -6.50 7.55
CA LYS A 767 -65.83 -7.46 6.46
C LYS A 767 -67.02 -7.00 5.59
N SER A 768 -67.07 -5.73 5.19
CA SER A 768 -67.98 -5.26 4.12
C SER A 768 -67.13 -4.85 2.92
N SER A 769 -67.13 -5.70 1.90
CA SER A 769 -66.30 -5.56 0.70
C SER A 769 -66.80 -4.41 -0.18
N THR A 770 -66.15 -3.25 -0.10
CA THR A 770 -66.24 -2.26 -1.18
C THR A 770 -65.56 -2.81 -2.43
N ASP A 771 -66.16 -2.66 -3.61
CA ASP A 771 -65.60 -3.19 -4.86
C ASP A 771 -64.19 -2.65 -5.15
N LEU A 772 -63.89 -1.43 -4.67
CA LEU A 772 -62.54 -0.86 -4.67
C LEU A 772 -61.51 -1.78 -3.98
N ARG A 773 -61.83 -2.34 -2.81
CA ARG A 773 -60.89 -3.19 -2.05
C ARG A 773 -60.63 -4.51 -2.75
N LYS A 774 -61.64 -5.08 -3.42
CA LYS A 774 -61.47 -6.27 -4.27
C LYS A 774 -60.52 -5.99 -5.44
N HIS A 775 -60.67 -4.86 -6.13
CA HIS A 775 -59.77 -4.49 -7.22
C HIS A 775 -58.33 -4.22 -6.75
N ILE A 776 -58.16 -3.63 -5.57
CA ILE A 776 -56.84 -3.44 -4.94
C ILE A 776 -56.20 -4.80 -4.62
N ASP A 777 -56.93 -5.71 -3.98
CA ASP A 777 -56.42 -7.04 -3.63
C ASP A 777 -56.06 -7.87 -4.87
N ILE A 778 -56.86 -7.81 -5.94
CA ILE A 778 -56.54 -8.47 -7.22
C ILE A 778 -55.24 -7.91 -7.81
N THR A 779 -55.08 -6.58 -7.81
CA THR A 779 -53.90 -5.91 -8.35
C THR A 779 -52.65 -6.28 -7.55
N LEU A 780 -52.71 -6.20 -6.23
CA LEU A 780 -51.59 -6.54 -5.35
C LEU A 780 -51.26 -8.04 -5.41
N THR A 781 -52.26 -8.91 -5.52
CA THR A 781 -52.04 -10.35 -5.70
C THR A 781 -51.34 -10.65 -7.02
N TYR A 782 -51.72 -9.96 -8.10
CA TYR A 782 -51.03 -10.08 -9.38
C TYR A 782 -49.57 -9.62 -9.28
N ILE A 783 -49.31 -8.45 -8.70
CA ILE A 783 -47.95 -7.92 -8.51
C ILE A 783 -47.13 -8.87 -7.63
N LYS A 784 -47.69 -9.35 -6.53
CA LYS A 784 -47.06 -10.35 -5.66
C LYS A 784 -46.69 -11.62 -6.42
N GLY A 785 -47.57 -12.09 -7.32
CA GLY A 785 -47.29 -13.21 -8.21
C GLY A 785 -46.10 -12.95 -9.14
N GLN A 786 -46.02 -11.77 -9.76
CA GLN A 786 -44.88 -11.40 -10.62
C GLN A 786 -43.58 -11.28 -9.82
N LEU A 787 -43.60 -10.60 -8.68
CA LEU A 787 -42.43 -10.43 -7.81
C LEU A 787 -41.90 -11.79 -7.32
N THR A 788 -42.78 -12.68 -6.87
CA THR A 788 -42.38 -14.02 -6.40
C THR A 788 -41.79 -14.87 -7.52
N LYS A 789 -42.26 -14.69 -8.76
CA LYS A 789 -41.78 -15.45 -9.92
C LYS A 789 -40.39 -15.01 -10.39
N TYR A 790 -40.08 -13.70 -10.35
CA TYR A 790 -38.86 -13.17 -10.94
C TYR A 790 -37.80 -12.74 -9.91
N LEU A 791 -38.18 -12.47 -8.66
CA LEU A 791 -37.24 -12.13 -7.58
C LEU A 791 -36.94 -13.37 -6.72
N VAL A 792 -36.25 -14.31 -7.35
CA VAL A 792 -35.71 -15.50 -6.69
C VAL A 792 -34.30 -15.18 -6.14
N PRO A 793 -33.92 -15.62 -4.93
CA PRO A 793 -32.57 -15.44 -4.38
C PRO A 793 -31.49 -16.13 -5.21
N PHE A 794 -30.24 -15.68 -5.09
CA PHE A 794 -29.13 -16.24 -5.88
C PHE A 794 -28.84 -17.71 -5.53
N SER A 795 -29.17 -18.18 -4.33
CA SER A 795 -29.03 -19.59 -3.96
C SER A 795 -29.96 -20.54 -4.71
N GLU A 796 -31.07 -20.04 -5.25
CA GLU A 796 -32.09 -20.81 -6.00
C GLU A 796 -32.21 -20.33 -7.47
N ALA A 797 -31.20 -19.58 -7.94
CA ALA A 797 -31.17 -19.04 -9.29
C ALA A 797 -31.00 -20.14 -10.36
N PRO A 798 -31.16 -19.80 -11.66
CA PRO A 798 -30.96 -20.76 -12.74
C PRO A 798 -29.55 -21.35 -12.74
N THR A 799 -29.43 -22.51 -13.37
CA THR A 799 -28.19 -23.29 -13.51
C THR A 799 -27.05 -22.45 -14.06
N LEU A 800 -25.84 -22.60 -13.51
CA LEU A 800 -24.62 -21.86 -13.88
C LEU A 800 -24.63 -20.37 -13.50
N ASN A 801 -25.38 -19.99 -12.47
CA ASN A 801 -25.38 -18.63 -11.95
C ASN A 801 -24.06 -18.24 -11.29
N GLU A 802 -23.30 -19.20 -10.75
CA GLU A 802 -21.99 -18.95 -10.10
C GLU A 802 -20.96 -18.38 -11.09
N LEU A 803 -21.10 -18.65 -12.39
CA LEU A 803 -20.25 -18.01 -13.39
C LEU A 803 -20.42 -16.48 -13.35
N LEU A 804 -21.64 -15.97 -13.19
CA LEU A 804 -21.89 -14.52 -13.20
C LEU A 804 -21.96 -13.91 -11.80
N VAL A 805 -22.06 -14.70 -10.72
CA VAL A 805 -22.26 -14.21 -9.35
C VAL A 805 -21.03 -14.46 -8.50
N PHE A 806 -20.55 -13.41 -7.84
CA PHE A 806 -19.46 -13.49 -6.89
C PHE A 806 -19.97 -13.40 -5.44
N ASP A 807 -19.71 -14.44 -4.62
CA ASP A 807 -20.22 -14.57 -3.23
C ASP A 807 -19.13 -14.81 -2.15
N ASP A 808 -17.84 -14.77 -2.48
CA ASP A 808 -16.79 -15.01 -1.47
C ASP A 808 -16.51 -13.79 -0.59
N VAL A 809 -17.36 -13.59 0.42
CA VAL A 809 -17.18 -12.51 1.40
C VAL A 809 -15.94 -12.72 2.29
N LYS A 810 -15.53 -13.97 2.54
CA LYS A 810 -14.47 -14.26 3.52
C LYS A 810 -13.12 -13.84 2.98
N SER A 811 -12.82 -14.21 1.73
CA SER A 811 -11.56 -13.84 1.09
C SER A 811 -11.47 -12.32 0.93
N VAL A 812 -12.52 -11.69 0.40
CA VAL A 812 -12.62 -10.22 0.24
C VAL A 812 -12.37 -9.50 1.57
N ARG A 813 -12.99 -9.98 2.66
CA ARG A 813 -12.83 -9.38 3.98
C ARG A 813 -11.40 -9.45 4.51
N GLN A 814 -10.70 -10.56 4.26
CA GLN A 814 -9.32 -10.75 4.72
C GLN A 814 -8.35 -9.84 3.96
N HIS A 815 -8.51 -9.73 2.64
CA HIS A 815 -7.60 -8.96 1.79
C HIS A 815 -7.82 -7.45 1.85
N ILE A 816 -9.08 -6.98 1.95
CA ILE A 816 -9.38 -5.54 1.90
C ILE A 816 -9.18 -4.84 3.25
N ILE A 817 -9.75 -5.38 4.34
CA ILE A 817 -9.67 -4.71 5.65
C ILE A 817 -8.31 -4.92 6.30
N GLY A 818 -7.74 -6.13 6.19
CA GLY A 818 -6.50 -6.52 6.87
C GLY A 818 -6.62 -6.43 8.39
N ALA A 819 -6.72 -7.57 9.08
CA ALA A 819 -6.83 -7.62 10.55
C ALA A 819 -5.56 -8.23 11.20
N PRO A 820 -4.37 -7.58 11.11
CA PRO A 820 -3.11 -8.18 11.56
C PRO A 820 -3.08 -8.45 13.07
N ARG A 821 -3.73 -7.60 13.88
CA ARG A 821 -3.86 -7.83 15.32
C ARG A 821 -4.69 -9.07 15.66
N ALA A 822 -5.79 -9.30 14.93
CA ALA A 822 -6.61 -10.49 15.15
C ALA A 822 -5.85 -11.76 14.76
N ALA A 823 -5.10 -11.72 13.65
CA ALA A 823 -4.28 -12.84 13.21
C ALA A 823 -3.16 -13.17 14.22
N THR A 824 -2.40 -12.16 14.67
CA THR A 824 -1.34 -12.37 15.69
C THR A 824 -1.91 -12.84 17.03
N HIS A 825 -3.04 -12.27 17.47
CA HIS A 825 -3.70 -12.72 18.69
C HIS A 825 -4.19 -14.18 18.59
N ALA A 826 -4.85 -14.56 17.48
CA ALA A 826 -5.30 -15.93 17.26
C ALA A 826 -4.13 -16.92 17.18
N ALA A 827 -3.02 -16.52 16.53
CA ALA A 827 -1.82 -17.34 16.42
C ALA A 827 -1.13 -17.57 17.78
N LEU A 828 -1.06 -16.54 18.64
CA LEU A 828 -0.47 -16.65 19.97
C LEU A 828 -1.36 -17.42 20.95
N GLN A 829 -2.69 -17.26 20.86
CA GLN A 829 -3.63 -17.92 21.77
C GLN A 829 -3.89 -19.38 21.38
N ASN A 830 -4.11 -19.66 20.09
CA ASN A 830 -4.43 -20.99 19.58
C ASN A 830 -3.55 -21.32 18.36
N PRO A 831 -2.27 -21.69 18.57
CA PRO A 831 -1.34 -22.04 17.48
C PRO A 831 -1.82 -23.19 16.59
N GLN A 832 -2.69 -24.05 17.12
CA GLN A 832 -3.29 -25.20 16.43
C GLN A 832 -4.03 -24.83 15.13
N LEU A 833 -4.55 -23.61 15.04
CA LEU A 833 -5.23 -23.13 13.82
C LEU A 833 -4.28 -23.00 12.63
N TYR A 834 -2.99 -22.75 12.89
CA TYR A 834 -1.96 -22.56 11.87
C TYR A 834 -1.04 -23.78 11.74
N LEU A 835 -0.75 -24.44 12.85
CA LEU A 835 0.14 -25.59 12.92
C LEU A 835 -0.63 -26.82 13.44
N GLN A 836 -1.08 -27.67 12.52
CA GLN A 836 -1.82 -28.90 12.86
C GLN A 836 -1.02 -29.86 13.77
N ALA A 837 0.32 -29.77 13.76
CA ALA A 837 1.21 -30.55 14.60
C ALA A 837 1.09 -30.24 16.11
N PHE A 838 0.62 -29.04 16.49
CA PHE A 838 0.44 -28.66 17.90
C PHE A 838 -0.70 -29.42 18.59
N ASN A 839 -1.57 -30.10 17.84
CA ASN A 839 -2.59 -30.99 18.42
C ASN A 839 -1.98 -32.17 19.20
N ILE A 840 -0.71 -32.51 18.95
CA ILE A 840 -0.01 -33.65 19.57
C ILE A 840 0.66 -33.25 20.91
N ILE A 841 0.92 -31.96 21.12
CA ILE A 841 1.74 -31.45 22.25
C ILE A 841 0.89 -31.21 23.52
N HIS A 842 -0.44 -31.32 23.43
CA HIS A 842 -1.34 -31.20 24.60
C HIS A 842 -1.41 -32.51 25.40
N GLN A 843 -0.28 -32.94 25.94
CA GLN A 843 -0.23 -33.83 27.10
C GLN A 843 0.54 -33.08 28.19
N ASP A 844 -0.20 -32.44 29.09
CA ASP A 844 0.36 -31.83 30.29
C ASP A 844 1.01 -32.94 31.13
N ASP A 845 2.34 -32.89 31.27
CA ASP A 845 3.07 -33.75 32.20
C ASP A 845 3.18 -33.02 33.56
N PRO A 846 2.45 -33.43 34.60
CA PRO A 846 2.33 -32.65 35.84
C PRO A 846 3.57 -32.68 36.75
N ASP A 847 4.59 -33.50 36.44
CA ASP A 847 5.62 -33.89 37.42
C ASP A 847 7.02 -33.27 37.20
N SER A 848 7.18 -32.24 36.37
CA SER A 848 8.49 -31.56 36.22
C SER A 848 8.71 -30.46 37.28
N GLN A 849 8.81 -30.85 38.55
CA GLN A 849 9.47 -30.01 39.57
C GLN A 849 10.99 -30.08 39.39
N ALA A 850 11.53 -29.32 38.44
CA ALA A 850 12.98 -29.11 38.31
C ALA A 850 13.38 -27.81 39.02
N SER A 851 14.11 -27.92 40.12
CA SER A 851 14.55 -26.84 41.00
C SER A 851 15.83 -26.10 40.54
N GLU A 852 16.31 -26.34 39.30
CA GLU A 852 17.43 -25.63 38.70
C GLU A 852 17.02 -25.01 37.36
N VAL A 853 17.17 -23.68 37.24
CA VAL A 853 16.87 -22.95 36.00
C VAL A 853 17.91 -23.33 34.96
N GLN A 854 17.51 -24.16 33.99
CA GLN A 854 18.37 -24.49 32.86
C GLN A 854 18.67 -23.21 32.05
N PRO A 855 19.95 -22.93 31.72
CA PRO A 855 20.34 -21.73 30.96
C PRO A 855 19.61 -21.58 29.61
N GLU A 856 19.28 -22.71 28.97
CA GLU A 856 18.52 -22.72 27.72
C GLU A 856 17.09 -22.16 27.88
N ILE A 857 16.43 -22.44 29.01
CA ILE A 857 15.08 -21.92 29.29
C ILE A 857 15.14 -20.40 29.49
N GLN A 858 16.18 -19.89 30.15
CA GLN A 858 16.40 -18.46 30.32
C GLN A 858 16.67 -17.77 28.96
N ALA A 859 17.50 -18.37 28.10
CA ALA A 859 17.73 -17.84 26.75
C ALA A 859 16.45 -17.81 25.91
N ARG A 860 15.63 -18.87 25.96
CA ARG A 860 14.31 -18.91 25.29
C ARG A 860 13.35 -17.86 25.84
N PHE A 861 13.34 -17.66 27.16
CA PHE A 861 12.53 -16.62 27.80
C PHE A 861 12.95 -15.22 27.34
N VAL A 862 14.25 -14.90 27.35
CA VAL A 862 14.77 -13.61 26.89
C VAL A 862 14.44 -13.38 25.42
N ARG A 863 14.58 -14.40 24.57
CA ARG A 863 14.19 -14.33 23.16
C ARG A 863 12.69 -14.08 23.01
N ALA A 864 11.84 -14.80 23.74
CA ALA A 864 10.39 -14.60 23.70
C ALA A 864 9.99 -13.17 24.14
N VAL A 865 10.66 -12.63 25.16
CA VAL A 865 10.48 -11.23 25.59
C VAL A 865 10.90 -10.26 24.47
N ALA A 866 12.04 -10.49 23.82
CA ALA A 866 12.51 -9.66 22.71
C ALA A 866 11.54 -9.71 21.51
N GLU A 867 11.03 -10.89 21.14
CA GLU A 867 10.05 -11.08 20.08
C GLU A 867 8.71 -10.40 20.43
N MET A 868 8.24 -10.51 21.67
CA MET A 868 7.04 -9.83 22.15
C MET A 868 7.19 -8.30 22.17
N GLN A 869 8.40 -7.81 22.44
CA GLN A 869 8.74 -6.39 22.34
C GLN A 869 8.78 -5.93 20.89
N PHE A 870 9.36 -6.73 20.00
CA PHE A 870 9.40 -6.47 18.56
C PHE A 870 7.99 -6.39 17.95
N LEU A 871 7.10 -7.30 18.34
CA LEU A 871 5.69 -7.29 17.95
C LEU A 871 4.88 -6.13 18.59
N GLY A 872 5.46 -5.40 19.55
CA GLY A 872 4.82 -4.26 20.21
C GLY A 872 3.78 -4.61 21.28
N TYR A 873 3.74 -5.87 21.77
CA TYR A 873 2.87 -6.26 22.88
C TYR A 873 3.37 -5.74 24.23
N ILE A 874 4.70 -5.65 24.37
CA ILE A 874 5.37 -5.15 25.57
C ILE A 874 6.40 -4.08 25.22
N LYS A 875 6.73 -3.24 26.20
CA LYS A 875 7.81 -2.26 26.11
C LYS A 875 8.63 -2.27 27.38
N SER A 876 9.96 -2.25 27.26
CA SER A 876 10.87 -2.11 28.39
C SER A 876 10.53 -0.84 29.19
N SER A 877 10.28 -1.00 30.50
CA SER A 877 9.94 0.11 31.39
C SER A 877 11.16 0.57 32.16
N LYS A 878 11.36 1.88 32.24
CA LYS A 878 12.32 2.48 33.20
C LYS A 878 11.67 2.84 34.55
N ARG A 879 10.36 2.57 34.73
CA ARG A 879 9.64 2.91 35.97
C ARG A 879 10.02 2.02 37.16
N LYS A 880 10.43 0.78 36.88
CA LYS A 880 10.96 -0.19 37.85
C LYS A 880 12.07 -0.98 37.16
N THR A 881 13.07 -1.39 37.92
CA THR A 881 14.15 -2.26 37.43
C THR A 881 13.58 -3.59 36.97
N ASP A 882 14.01 -4.09 35.81
CA ASP A 882 13.63 -5.39 35.24
C ASP A 882 12.13 -5.61 35.03
N HIS A 883 11.38 -4.54 34.73
CA HIS A 883 9.96 -4.62 34.42
C HIS A 883 9.68 -4.28 32.96
N VAL A 884 8.76 -5.03 32.37
CA VAL A 884 8.15 -4.72 31.07
C VAL A 884 6.73 -4.18 31.27
N THR A 885 6.37 -3.15 30.51
CA THR A 885 5.00 -2.61 30.48
C THR A 885 4.26 -3.23 29.31
N ARG A 886 3.09 -3.81 29.55
CA ARG A 886 2.19 -4.27 28.50
C ARG A 886 1.54 -3.07 27.79
N LEU A 887 1.58 -3.06 26.46
CA LEU A 887 1.03 -1.98 25.63
C LEU A 887 -0.37 -2.30 25.09
N THR A 888 -0.70 -3.58 24.92
CA THR A 888 -1.94 -4.04 24.29
C THR A 888 -2.84 -4.77 25.29
N TRP A 889 -4.10 -4.35 25.40
CA TRP A 889 -5.12 -5.05 26.20
C TRP A 889 -5.79 -6.16 25.42
#